data_AF-A0A7C8GWF0-F1
#
_entry.id   AF-A0A7C8GWF0-F1
#
_cell.length_a   1.000
_cell.length_b   1.000
_cell.length_c   1.000
_cell.angle_alpha   90.00
_cell.angle_beta   90.00
_cell.angle_gamma   90.00
#
_symmetry.space_group_name_H-M   'P 1'
#
loop_
_entity.id
_entity.type
_entity.pdbx_description
1 polymer ?
#
loop_
_entity_poly.entity_id
_entity_poly.type
_entity_poly.pdbx_seq_one_letter_code
_entity_poly.pdbx_strand_id
1 'polypeptide(L)'
;MAVKIENYFKDAAFEYEQIENDIRSKMPQGLSDEILAFVQVKTNEAMQNIWNIFQSRNNQLQQAQDSIPEEYTSQDVQAYYQSFFRITNPSYIAADIKRVLAFKELEQDYYDFINTMANGEYGELFHRYQYPSSFFDGMRRGITLDIQKLAESLKEYTDSIGQHAIVVDSVKSDQAGKSLIKGGASLLGLMIGVPFAGAGVGALMGDNSEERINKSIQKVFKSWDLFNARIHTFINELEIQYKFAMIAIYGSTLLQVHHQFKNLNVQFDELQLMKPAYSLTLTNTEKEKTREWIVKTTNGIQNLLKLKKYRQAIQVAAKFFTIVKNNPVMARTVINDQQSSMFIAHLFYYTAYQEALLEEYRNGHLDSFYQTSNYLFQEMFILIGEQDMQKIGFSSPSKLIIRMIKESVRRNQIGDLVIFHDHMGRVIDRIEKQHFYEGENTSNNLTKDMRGLYAARLFLMDHLHPSVKQENPLSKRDWKALIINDKELNQPDAFTTFLKKKYWLAAVWPWGNAPFTWIGAHKKALSGVVISIGLLTGAYFNSEEIYQFAKDKIGFGQEQTQASTDETTNKESISYHITTEFANVRSAPGLSSNVLFVATMEDSLKFLDQQSIDEENRVWYKVENQHGEIGWISSNIVAERNS
;
A
#
# COMPACT_ATOMS: atom_id res chain seq x y z
N MET A 1 -28.83 6.61 29.83
CA MET A 1 -28.54 5.16 29.94
C MET A 1 -28.11 4.72 28.55
N ALA A 2 -26.85 4.29 28.36
CA ALA A 2 -26.37 3.92 27.02
C ALA A 2 -27.16 2.70 26.52
N VAL A 3 -27.66 2.76 25.28
CA VAL A 3 -28.37 1.65 24.65
C VAL A 3 -27.35 0.51 24.47
N LYS A 4 -27.67 -0.69 24.94
CA LYS A 4 -26.81 -1.85 24.73
C LYS A 4 -26.76 -2.22 23.25
N ILE A 5 -25.57 -2.52 22.72
CA ILE A 5 -25.34 -2.79 21.29
C ILE A 5 -26.24 -3.91 20.74
N GLU A 6 -26.49 -4.94 21.55
CA GLU A 6 -27.37 -6.07 21.24
C GLU A 6 -28.82 -5.68 20.90
N ASN A 7 -29.27 -4.46 21.25
CA ASN A 7 -30.60 -3.99 20.87
C ASN A 7 -30.70 -3.57 19.39
N TYR A 8 -29.61 -3.12 18.76
CA TYR A 8 -29.63 -2.75 17.33
C TYR A 8 -29.84 -3.97 16.43
N PHE A 9 -29.45 -5.16 16.91
CA PHE A 9 -29.63 -6.43 16.20
C PHE A 9 -31.09 -6.90 16.14
N LYS A 10 -32.02 -6.24 16.84
CA LYS A 10 -33.46 -6.54 16.74
C LYS A 10 -34.05 -6.16 15.38
N ASP A 11 -33.45 -5.17 14.71
CA ASP A 11 -33.84 -4.73 13.37
C ASP A 11 -32.59 -4.50 12.51
N ALA A 12 -31.73 -5.51 12.44
CA ALA A 12 -30.43 -5.41 11.78
C ALA A 12 -30.52 -5.04 10.29
N ALA A 13 -31.58 -5.44 9.60
CA ALA A 13 -31.79 -5.06 8.20
C ALA A 13 -31.97 -3.55 8.05
N PHE A 14 -32.81 -2.95 8.91
CA PHE A 14 -33.01 -1.51 8.94
C PHE A 14 -31.73 -0.77 9.31
N GLU A 15 -31.03 -1.19 10.37
CA GLU A 15 -29.79 -0.55 10.82
C GLU A 15 -28.67 -0.65 9.78
N TYR A 16 -28.56 -1.79 9.09
CA TYR A 16 -27.66 -1.96 7.95
C TYR A 16 -27.98 -0.95 6.83
N GLU A 17 -29.25 -0.81 6.45
CA GLU A 17 -29.68 0.11 5.40
C GLU A 17 -29.37 1.57 5.76
N GLN A 18 -29.53 1.96 7.02
CA GLN A 18 -29.16 3.30 7.48
C GLN A 18 -27.67 3.58 7.28
N ILE A 19 -26.80 2.65 7.67
CA ILE A 19 -25.35 2.80 7.52
C ILE A 19 -24.96 2.79 6.03
N GLU A 20 -25.57 1.92 5.22
CA GLU A 20 -25.34 1.89 3.77
C GLU A 20 -25.70 3.25 3.12
N ASN A 21 -26.86 3.80 3.45
CA ASN A 21 -27.31 5.10 2.95
C ASN A 21 -26.36 6.23 3.36
N ASP A 22 -25.85 6.18 4.59
CA ASP A 22 -24.87 7.14 5.10
C ASP A 22 -23.54 7.05 4.35
N ILE A 23 -23.04 5.84 4.08
CA ILE A 23 -21.82 5.63 3.28
C ILE A 23 -22.03 6.18 1.88
N ARG A 24 -23.10 5.78 1.19
CA ARG A 24 -23.39 6.18 -0.20
C ARG A 24 -23.61 7.69 -0.36
N SER A 25 -24.17 8.35 0.65
CA SER A 25 -24.46 9.79 0.59
C SER A 25 -23.25 10.66 0.96
N LYS A 26 -22.33 10.16 1.80
CA LYS A 26 -21.21 10.95 2.34
C LYS A 26 -19.87 10.63 1.69
N MET A 27 -19.75 9.50 0.99
CA MET A 27 -18.53 9.06 0.31
C MET A 27 -18.69 9.01 -1.21
N PRO A 28 -17.61 9.20 -1.97
CA PRO A 28 -17.58 8.94 -3.41
C PRO A 28 -18.09 7.53 -3.76
N GLN A 29 -18.71 7.39 -4.94
CA GLN A 29 -19.31 6.12 -5.38
C GLN A 29 -18.33 4.96 -5.36
N GLY A 30 -17.14 5.11 -5.97
CA GLY A 30 -16.15 4.03 -6.03
C GLY A 30 -15.67 3.56 -4.65
N LEU A 31 -15.55 4.47 -3.68
CA LEU A 31 -15.19 4.11 -2.31
C LEU A 31 -16.35 3.44 -1.57
N SER A 32 -17.57 3.92 -1.79
CA SER A 32 -18.78 3.29 -1.23
C SER A 32 -18.93 1.86 -1.71
N ASP A 33 -18.73 1.63 -3.01
CA ASP A 33 -18.85 0.30 -3.62
C ASP A 33 -17.76 -0.65 -3.12
N GLU A 34 -16.51 -0.19 -2.94
CA GLU A 34 -15.43 -0.99 -2.33
C GLU A 34 -15.77 -1.41 -0.88
N ILE A 35 -16.29 -0.49 -0.06
CA ILE A 35 -16.68 -0.77 1.34
C ILE A 35 -17.77 -1.83 1.39
N LEU A 36 -18.82 -1.66 0.57
CA LEU A 36 -19.97 -2.56 0.58
C LEU A 36 -19.60 -3.93 -0.02
N ALA A 37 -18.74 -3.97 -1.03
CA ALA A 37 -18.17 -5.22 -1.55
C ALA A 37 -17.35 -5.94 -0.49
N PHE A 38 -16.48 -5.24 0.24
CA PHE A 38 -15.69 -5.82 1.32
C PHE A 38 -16.57 -6.39 2.44
N VAL A 39 -17.60 -5.65 2.87
CA VAL A 39 -18.60 -6.12 3.84
C VAL A 39 -19.28 -7.41 3.36
N GLN A 40 -19.67 -7.47 2.07
CA GLN A 40 -20.28 -8.66 1.50
C GLN A 40 -19.30 -9.84 1.44
N VAL A 41 -18.04 -9.61 1.07
CA VAL A 41 -17.00 -10.65 1.05
C VAL A 41 -16.80 -11.23 2.45
N LYS A 42 -16.61 -10.37 3.46
CA LYS A 42 -16.44 -10.81 4.85
C LYS A 42 -17.64 -11.56 5.40
N THR A 43 -18.84 -11.15 5.00
CA THR A 43 -20.08 -11.87 5.32
C THR A 43 -20.09 -13.24 4.67
N ASN A 44 -19.80 -13.33 3.37
CA ASN A 44 -19.78 -14.58 2.63
C ASN A 44 -18.75 -15.57 3.18
N GLU A 45 -17.53 -15.11 3.49
CA GLU A 45 -16.46 -15.93 4.07
C GLU A 45 -16.93 -16.58 5.39
N ALA A 46 -17.55 -15.80 6.27
CA ALA A 46 -18.07 -16.31 7.54
C ALA A 46 -19.25 -17.28 7.35
N MET A 47 -20.21 -16.94 6.48
CA MET A 47 -21.42 -17.73 6.27
C MET A 47 -21.17 -19.01 5.47
N GLN A 48 -20.16 -19.04 4.59
CA GLN A 48 -19.83 -20.22 3.78
C GLN A 48 -19.49 -21.43 4.66
N ASN A 49 -18.71 -21.22 5.72
CA ASN A 49 -18.35 -22.29 6.67
C ASN A 49 -19.59 -22.86 7.37
N ILE A 50 -20.55 -22.00 7.71
CA ILE A 50 -21.81 -22.38 8.34
C ILE A 50 -22.64 -23.20 7.35
N TRP A 51 -22.85 -22.67 6.15
CA TRP A 51 -23.59 -23.34 5.08
C TRP A 51 -23.01 -24.71 4.75
N ASN A 52 -21.68 -24.83 4.63
CA ASN A 52 -21.00 -26.07 4.29
C ASN A 52 -21.31 -27.21 5.28
N ILE A 53 -21.35 -26.91 6.58
CA ILE A 53 -21.66 -27.93 7.60
C ILE A 53 -23.09 -28.46 7.43
N PHE A 54 -24.06 -27.57 7.25
CA PHE A 54 -25.46 -27.98 7.11
C PHE A 54 -25.73 -28.66 5.77
N GLN A 55 -25.16 -28.14 4.68
CA GLN A 55 -25.25 -28.76 3.36
C GLN A 55 -24.61 -30.15 3.32
N SER A 56 -23.46 -30.33 3.98
CA SER A 56 -22.82 -31.65 4.10
C SER A 56 -23.75 -32.66 4.77
N ARG A 57 -24.46 -32.26 5.83
CA ARG A 57 -25.41 -33.12 6.53
C ARG A 57 -26.62 -33.49 5.66
N ASN A 58 -27.18 -32.52 4.95
CA ASN A 58 -28.28 -32.76 4.02
C ASN A 58 -27.85 -33.70 2.88
N ASN A 59 -26.65 -33.53 2.33
CA ASN A 59 -26.11 -34.41 1.30
C ASN A 59 -25.91 -35.84 1.81
N GLN A 60 -25.44 -36.03 3.04
CA GLN A 60 -25.30 -37.36 3.65
C GLN A 60 -26.66 -38.04 3.84
N LEU A 61 -27.70 -37.29 4.21
CA LEU A 61 -29.06 -37.83 4.34
C LEU A 61 -29.66 -38.20 2.99
N GLN A 62 -29.48 -37.34 1.98
CA GLN A 62 -29.92 -37.61 0.62
C GLN A 62 -29.23 -38.86 0.06
N GLN A 63 -27.91 -38.99 0.24
CA GLN A 63 -27.17 -40.18 -0.16
C GLN A 63 -27.66 -41.46 0.54
N ALA A 64 -27.98 -41.38 1.83
CA ALA A 64 -28.54 -42.51 2.56
C ALA A 64 -29.92 -42.90 2.01
N GLN A 65 -30.74 -41.94 1.60
CA GLN A 65 -32.04 -42.18 0.99
C GLN A 65 -31.92 -42.75 -0.43
N ASP A 66 -31.05 -42.17 -1.27
CA ASP A 66 -30.81 -42.59 -2.65
C ASP A 66 -30.16 -43.97 -2.74
N SER A 67 -29.50 -44.43 -1.66
CA SER A 67 -28.92 -45.77 -1.58
C SER A 67 -29.95 -46.90 -1.40
N ILE A 68 -31.22 -46.56 -1.17
CA ILE A 68 -32.33 -47.53 -1.07
C ILE A 68 -32.74 -47.96 -2.50
N PRO A 69 -32.66 -49.25 -2.86
CA PRO A 69 -33.09 -49.74 -4.18
C PRO A 69 -34.59 -49.55 -4.44
N GLU A 70 -35.01 -49.53 -5.72
CA GLU A 70 -36.45 -49.45 -6.10
C GLU A 70 -37.28 -50.60 -5.49
N GLU A 71 -36.70 -51.79 -5.39
CA GLU A 71 -37.22 -52.90 -4.59
C GLU A 71 -36.39 -53.04 -3.31
N TYR A 72 -36.95 -52.61 -2.18
CA TYR A 72 -36.23 -52.55 -0.91
C TYR A 72 -36.55 -53.71 0.03
N THR A 73 -35.54 -54.17 0.77
CA THR A 73 -35.68 -55.16 1.84
C THR A 73 -35.82 -54.49 3.21
N SER A 74 -36.21 -55.27 4.22
CA SER A 74 -36.23 -54.78 5.62
C SER A 74 -34.85 -54.37 6.12
N GLN A 75 -33.78 -54.98 5.58
CA GLN A 75 -32.40 -54.66 5.93
C GLN A 75 -31.97 -53.30 5.36
N ASP A 76 -32.44 -52.95 4.16
CA ASP A 76 -32.17 -51.64 3.54
C ASP A 76 -32.84 -50.50 4.32
N VAL A 77 -34.08 -50.72 4.76
CA VAL A 77 -34.82 -49.77 5.62
C VAL A 77 -34.13 -49.59 6.97
N GLN A 78 -33.63 -50.66 7.58
CA GLN A 78 -32.86 -50.59 8.82
C GLN A 78 -31.54 -49.83 8.64
N ALA A 79 -30.81 -50.08 7.55
CA ALA A 79 -29.56 -49.38 7.24
C ALA A 79 -29.79 -47.87 7.02
N TYR A 80 -30.89 -47.50 6.37
CA TYR A 80 -31.32 -46.11 6.23
C TYR A 80 -31.59 -45.48 7.61
N TYR A 81 -32.37 -46.11 8.48
CA TYR A 81 -32.66 -45.55 9.81
C TYR A 81 -31.42 -45.42 10.69
N GLN A 82 -30.50 -46.39 10.67
CA GLN A 82 -29.21 -46.28 11.35
C GLN A 82 -28.41 -45.08 10.85
N SER A 83 -28.37 -44.89 9.52
CA SER A 83 -27.70 -43.74 8.90
C SER A 83 -28.37 -42.43 9.30
N PHE A 84 -29.70 -42.37 9.25
CA PHE A 84 -30.49 -41.22 9.67
C PHE A 84 -30.17 -40.82 11.11
N PHE A 85 -30.28 -41.71 12.09
CA PHE A 85 -30.03 -41.39 13.51
C PHE A 85 -28.57 -41.02 13.80
N ARG A 86 -27.61 -41.59 13.06
CA ARG A 86 -26.21 -41.22 13.16
C ARG A 86 -25.97 -39.80 12.64
N ILE A 87 -26.51 -39.49 11.45
CA ILE A 87 -26.33 -38.20 10.78
C ILE A 87 -27.11 -37.09 11.50
N THR A 88 -28.27 -37.40 12.10
CA THR A 88 -29.13 -36.41 12.77
C THR A 88 -28.90 -36.32 14.28
N ASN A 89 -27.83 -36.92 14.80
CA ASN A 89 -27.56 -36.95 16.24
C ASN A 89 -27.52 -35.52 16.85
N PRO A 90 -28.42 -35.20 17.82
CA PRO A 90 -28.50 -33.86 18.42
C PRO A 90 -27.22 -33.38 19.06
N SER A 91 -26.41 -34.28 19.64
CA SER A 91 -25.16 -33.92 20.31
C SER A 91 -24.12 -33.40 19.32
N TYR A 92 -24.03 -34.02 18.14
CA TYR A 92 -23.13 -33.57 17.08
C TYR A 92 -23.60 -32.25 16.47
N ILE A 93 -24.91 -32.12 16.25
CA ILE A 93 -25.51 -30.87 15.73
C ILE A 93 -25.26 -29.71 16.70
N ALA A 94 -25.50 -29.90 18.00
CA ALA A 94 -25.24 -28.89 19.01
C ALA A 94 -23.75 -28.48 19.06
N ALA A 95 -22.84 -29.45 18.95
CA ALA A 95 -21.40 -29.20 18.92
C ALA A 95 -20.98 -28.38 17.69
N ASP A 96 -21.54 -28.69 16.51
CA ASP A 96 -21.27 -27.97 15.29
C ASP A 96 -21.80 -26.53 15.34
N ILE A 97 -23.06 -26.33 15.78
CA ILE A 97 -23.66 -25.00 15.98
C ILE A 97 -22.80 -24.16 16.94
N LYS A 98 -22.41 -24.73 18.08
CA LYS A 98 -21.58 -24.03 19.08
C LYS A 98 -20.21 -23.64 18.51
N ARG A 99 -19.62 -24.48 17.66
CA ARG A 99 -18.30 -24.22 17.07
C ARG A 99 -18.37 -23.06 16.07
N VAL A 100 -19.35 -23.07 15.17
CA VAL A 100 -19.42 -22.09 14.09
C VAL A 100 -19.97 -20.74 14.51
N LEU A 101 -20.83 -20.68 15.53
CA LEU A 101 -21.39 -19.42 16.04
C LEU A 101 -20.52 -18.74 17.10
N ALA A 102 -19.29 -19.22 17.30
CA ALA A 102 -18.37 -18.62 18.27
C ALA A 102 -17.78 -17.29 17.78
N PHE A 103 -17.69 -17.08 16.46
CA PHE A 103 -17.13 -15.88 15.81
C PHE A 103 -15.82 -15.39 16.48
N LYS A 104 -14.90 -16.34 16.75
CA LYS A 104 -13.70 -16.08 17.55
C LYS A 104 -12.74 -15.08 16.91
N GLU A 105 -12.72 -15.03 15.58
CA GLU A 105 -11.78 -14.23 14.80
C GLU A 105 -12.28 -12.80 14.57
N LEU A 106 -13.58 -12.52 14.80
CA LEU A 106 -14.21 -11.22 14.52
C LEU A 106 -13.47 -10.01 15.12
N GLU A 107 -13.04 -10.14 16.38
CA GLU A 107 -12.33 -9.07 17.08
C GLU A 107 -10.88 -8.92 16.60
N GLN A 108 -10.19 -10.04 16.41
CA GLN A 108 -8.80 -10.04 15.97
C GLN A 108 -8.68 -9.51 14.54
N ASP A 109 -9.54 -9.96 13.62
CA ASP A 109 -9.57 -9.50 12.23
C ASP A 109 -9.77 -7.99 12.14
N TYR A 110 -10.64 -7.44 13.00
CA TYR A 110 -10.86 -6.00 13.06
C TYR A 110 -9.66 -5.24 13.61
N TYR A 111 -8.99 -5.75 14.66
CA TYR A 111 -7.76 -5.13 15.16
C TYR A 111 -6.63 -5.17 14.13
N ASP A 112 -6.47 -6.28 13.42
CA ASP A 112 -5.47 -6.40 12.35
C ASP A 112 -5.76 -5.42 11.21
N PHE A 113 -7.04 -5.25 10.86
CA PHE A 113 -7.47 -4.20 9.94
C PHE A 113 -7.09 -2.80 10.43
N ILE A 114 -7.43 -2.44 11.67
CA ILE A 114 -7.10 -1.12 12.24
C ILE A 114 -5.59 -0.88 12.22
N ASN A 115 -4.80 -1.85 12.68
CA ASN A 115 -3.34 -1.73 12.73
C ASN A 115 -2.72 -1.60 11.34
N THR A 116 -3.26 -2.33 10.35
CA THR A 116 -2.76 -2.24 8.97
C THR A 116 -3.06 -0.88 8.36
N MET A 117 -4.29 -0.37 8.53
CA MET A 117 -4.68 0.96 8.05
C MET A 117 -3.94 2.08 8.79
N ALA A 118 -3.59 1.88 10.06
CA ALA A 118 -2.86 2.86 10.85
C ALA A 118 -1.42 3.12 10.34
N ASN A 119 -0.85 2.22 9.55
CA ASN A 119 0.46 2.43 8.91
C ASN A 119 0.43 3.40 7.73
N GLY A 120 -0.77 3.78 7.26
CA GLY A 120 -0.95 4.77 6.21
C GLY A 120 -0.73 6.21 6.67
N GLU A 121 -0.68 7.14 5.72
CA GLU A 121 -0.56 8.57 6.01
C GLU A 121 -1.80 9.11 6.74
N TYR A 122 -1.61 9.81 7.86
CA TYR A 122 -2.67 10.15 8.84
C TYR A 122 -3.37 8.91 9.44
N GLY A 123 -2.70 7.77 9.44
CA GLY A 123 -3.22 6.50 9.90
C GLY A 123 -3.52 6.45 11.39
N GLU A 124 -2.94 7.33 12.21
CA GLU A 124 -3.22 7.41 13.65
C GLU A 124 -4.70 7.67 13.96
N LEU A 125 -5.45 8.21 13.00
CA LEU A 125 -6.90 8.40 13.13
C LEU A 125 -7.67 7.08 13.22
N PHE A 126 -7.17 5.99 12.63
CA PHE A 126 -7.81 4.67 12.70
C PHE A 126 -7.81 4.10 14.12
N HIS A 127 -6.73 4.31 14.90
CA HIS A 127 -6.67 3.83 16.28
C HIS A 127 -7.76 4.41 17.19
N ARG A 128 -8.31 5.58 16.85
CA ARG A 128 -9.42 6.20 17.60
C ARG A 128 -10.71 5.40 17.53
N TYR A 129 -10.84 4.52 16.54
CA TYR A 129 -12.02 3.68 16.32
C TYR A 129 -11.80 2.23 16.77
N GLN A 130 -10.69 1.94 17.44
CA GLN A 130 -10.50 0.63 18.05
C GLN A 130 -11.52 0.42 19.17
N TYR A 131 -12.45 -0.51 18.96
CA TYR A 131 -13.47 -0.86 19.94
C TYR A 131 -12.92 -1.76 21.06
N PRO A 132 -13.44 -1.68 22.30
CA PRO A 132 -13.02 -2.57 23.38
C PRO A 132 -13.61 -3.98 23.22
N SER A 133 -13.01 -5.01 23.81
CA SER A 133 -13.52 -6.40 23.75
C SER A 133 -14.98 -6.56 24.20
N SER A 134 -15.44 -5.74 25.15
CA SER A 134 -16.84 -5.75 25.61
C SER A 134 -17.85 -5.33 24.53
N PHE A 135 -17.42 -4.54 23.54
CA PHE A 135 -18.20 -4.21 22.35
C PHE A 135 -18.41 -5.46 21.49
N PHE A 136 -17.33 -6.22 21.24
CA PHE A 136 -17.40 -7.48 20.48
C PHE A 136 -18.19 -8.57 21.21
N ASP A 137 -18.12 -8.63 22.53
CA ASP A 137 -18.98 -9.50 23.33
C ASP A 137 -20.47 -9.18 23.12
N GLY A 138 -20.82 -7.89 23.11
CA GLY A 138 -22.18 -7.44 22.82
C GLY A 138 -22.60 -7.72 21.38
N MET A 139 -21.68 -7.55 20.42
CA MET A 139 -21.90 -7.87 19.02
C MET A 139 -22.16 -9.38 18.82
N ARG A 140 -21.36 -10.26 19.43
CA ARG A 140 -21.57 -11.71 19.40
C ARG A 140 -22.94 -12.11 19.96
N ARG A 141 -23.38 -11.48 21.06
CA ARG A 141 -24.74 -11.68 21.61
C ARG A 141 -25.83 -11.19 20.67
N GLY A 142 -25.62 -10.05 20.02
CA GLY A 142 -26.54 -9.50 19.02
C GLY A 142 -26.66 -10.40 17.79
N ILE A 143 -25.54 -10.86 17.24
CA ILE A 143 -25.51 -11.77 16.08
C ILE A 143 -26.26 -13.07 16.38
N THR A 144 -26.16 -13.55 17.62
CA THR A 144 -26.76 -14.83 18.05
C THR A 144 -28.12 -14.67 18.73
N LEU A 145 -28.82 -13.54 18.56
CA LEU A 145 -30.07 -13.22 19.26
C LEU A 145 -31.13 -14.33 19.18
N ASP A 146 -31.30 -14.95 18.00
CA ASP A 146 -32.30 -15.98 17.75
C ASP A 146 -31.84 -17.42 18.06
N ILE A 147 -30.64 -17.59 18.63
CA ILE A 147 -30.07 -18.92 18.91
C ILE A 147 -30.94 -19.73 19.87
N GLN A 148 -31.67 -19.06 20.77
CA GLN A 148 -32.55 -19.72 21.72
C GLN A 148 -33.70 -20.45 21.01
N LYS A 149 -34.31 -19.83 19.99
CA LYS A 149 -35.39 -20.45 19.20
C LYS A 149 -34.89 -21.71 18.49
N LEU A 150 -33.66 -21.65 17.96
CA LEU A 150 -33.02 -22.82 17.33
C LEU A 150 -32.72 -23.92 18.36
N ALA A 151 -32.23 -23.57 19.55
CA ALA A 151 -31.96 -24.52 20.62
C ALA A 151 -33.25 -25.21 21.13
N GLU A 152 -34.35 -24.46 21.24
CA GLU A 152 -35.68 -25.00 21.57
C GLU A 152 -36.16 -25.99 20.50
N SER A 153 -35.96 -25.66 19.22
CA SER A 153 -36.28 -26.55 18.11
C SER A 153 -35.45 -27.86 18.12
N LEU A 154 -34.15 -27.76 18.41
CA LEU A 154 -33.28 -28.94 18.56
C LEU A 154 -33.73 -29.81 19.74
N LYS A 155 -34.17 -29.17 20.83
CA LYS A 155 -34.72 -29.88 21.99
C LYS A 155 -36.01 -30.61 21.64
N GLU A 156 -36.95 -29.98 20.92
CA GLU A 156 -38.18 -30.62 20.44
C GLU A 156 -37.90 -31.87 19.59
N TYR A 157 -36.90 -31.79 18.70
CA TYR A 157 -36.42 -32.92 17.93
C TYR A 157 -35.78 -34.01 18.82
N THR A 158 -34.96 -33.61 19.79
CA THR A 158 -34.35 -34.55 20.76
C THR A 158 -35.41 -35.28 21.59
N ASP A 159 -36.44 -34.56 22.02
CA ASP A 159 -37.57 -35.09 22.78
C ASP A 159 -38.37 -36.12 21.95
N SER A 160 -38.49 -35.92 20.63
CA SER A 160 -39.16 -36.88 19.73
C SER A 160 -38.37 -38.19 19.59
N ILE A 161 -37.03 -38.12 19.48
CA ILE A 161 -36.15 -39.29 19.49
C ILE A 161 -36.32 -40.06 20.80
N GLY A 162 -36.29 -39.33 21.93
CA GLY A 162 -36.48 -39.92 23.26
C GLY A 162 -37.82 -40.65 23.40
N GLN A 163 -38.91 -40.03 22.94
CA GLN A 163 -40.24 -40.65 22.94
C GLN A 163 -40.31 -41.91 22.08
N HIS A 164 -39.71 -41.88 20.88
CA HIS A 164 -39.67 -43.04 20.01
C HIS A 164 -38.87 -44.20 20.64
N ALA A 165 -37.74 -43.91 21.28
CA ALA A 165 -36.95 -44.93 21.97
C ALA A 165 -37.72 -45.57 23.14
N ILE A 166 -38.54 -44.81 23.88
CA ILE A 166 -39.45 -45.36 24.90
C ILE A 166 -40.49 -46.30 24.27
N VAL A 167 -41.05 -45.95 23.11
CA VAL A 167 -41.99 -46.82 22.38
C VAL A 167 -41.31 -48.13 21.98
N VAL A 168 -40.13 -48.05 21.40
CA VAL A 168 -39.33 -49.23 20.99
C VAL A 168 -38.99 -50.11 22.19
N ASP A 169 -38.55 -49.52 23.31
CA ASP A 169 -38.25 -50.26 24.55
C ASP A 169 -39.51 -50.92 25.13
N SER A 170 -40.66 -50.22 25.14
CA SER A 170 -41.92 -50.78 25.62
C SER A 170 -42.36 -52.01 24.81
N VAL A 171 -42.28 -51.94 23.47
CA VAL A 171 -42.62 -53.07 22.58
C VAL A 171 -41.66 -54.25 22.79
N LYS A 172 -40.37 -53.99 23.04
CA LYS A 172 -39.40 -55.04 23.39
C LYS A 172 -39.68 -55.68 24.76
N SER A 173 -40.02 -54.87 25.76
CA SER A 173 -40.30 -55.32 27.12
C SER A 173 -41.61 -56.11 27.26
N ASP A 174 -42.58 -55.84 26.38
CA ASP A 174 -43.82 -56.61 26.24
C ASP A 174 -43.56 -58.04 25.68
N GLN A 175 -42.40 -58.27 25.04
CA GLN A 175 -41.99 -59.56 24.48
C GLN A 175 -40.93 -60.31 25.29
N ALA A 176 -40.11 -59.61 26.10
CA ALA A 176 -39.10 -60.21 26.96
C ALA A 176 -39.03 -59.47 28.31
N GLY A 177 -39.22 -60.21 29.41
CA GLY A 177 -39.33 -59.67 30.76
C GLY A 177 -38.23 -58.67 31.14
N LYS A 178 -38.67 -57.45 31.51
CA LYS A 178 -38.03 -56.38 32.29
C LYS A 178 -36.50 -56.18 32.16
N SER A 179 -36.10 -55.07 31.55
CA SER A 179 -34.88 -54.32 31.92
C SER A 179 -35.00 -52.83 31.60
N LEU A 180 -34.35 -52.01 32.44
CA LEU A 180 -34.55 -50.59 32.71
C LEU A 180 -33.62 -49.67 31.89
N ILE A 181 -34.10 -48.49 31.47
CA ILE A 181 -33.29 -47.38 30.94
C ILE A 181 -32.70 -46.58 32.12
N LYS A 182 -31.35 -46.49 32.22
CA LYS A 182 -30.65 -45.46 32.99
C LYS A 182 -29.48 -44.86 32.18
N GLY A 183 -29.59 -43.57 31.88
CA GLY A 183 -28.45 -42.65 31.74
C GLY A 183 -27.78 -42.50 30.37
N GLY A 184 -28.10 -41.40 29.67
CA GLY A 184 -27.17 -40.53 28.93
C GLY A 184 -26.47 -41.03 27.65
N ALA A 185 -26.03 -42.29 27.59
CA ALA A 185 -25.32 -42.87 26.44
C ALA A 185 -26.11 -44.01 25.77
N SER A 186 -27.25 -44.41 26.35
CA SER A 186 -27.99 -45.63 25.97
C SER A 186 -29.02 -45.43 24.85
N LEU A 187 -29.52 -44.21 24.60
CA LEU A 187 -30.65 -44.00 23.68
C LEU A 187 -30.31 -44.21 22.20
N LEU A 188 -29.22 -43.62 21.70
CA LEU A 188 -28.79 -43.81 20.30
C LEU A 188 -28.22 -45.22 20.05
N GLY A 189 -27.53 -45.78 21.03
CA GLY A 189 -27.06 -47.18 20.98
C GLY A 189 -28.22 -48.18 20.91
N LEU A 190 -29.31 -47.92 21.62
CA LEU A 190 -30.56 -48.67 21.49
C LEU A 190 -31.14 -48.54 20.07
N MET A 191 -31.24 -47.32 19.54
CA MET A 191 -31.84 -47.03 18.23
C MET A 191 -31.08 -47.60 17.04
N ILE A 192 -29.75 -47.65 17.10
CA ILE A 192 -28.90 -48.26 16.07
C ILE A 192 -28.94 -49.79 16.15
N GLY A 193 -29.18 -50.36 17.34
CA GLY A 193 -29.22 -51.81 17.58
C GLY A 193 -30.60 -52.47 17.50
N VAL A 194 -31.67 -51.74 17.19
CA VAL A 194 -33.03 -52.31 17.06
C VAL A 194 -33.32 -52.64 15.58
N PRO A 195 -33.72 -53.88 15.25
CA PRO A 195 -34.29 -54.17 13.93
C PRO A 195 -35.64 -53.45 13.80
N PHE A 196 -35.73 -52.53 12.84
CA PHE A 196 -36.99 -51.85 12.52
C PHE A 196 -37.89 -52.82 11.76
N ALA A 197 -39.16 -52.90 12.15
CA ALA A 197 -40.10 -53.88 11.60
C ALA A 197 -40.20 -53.73 10.09
N GLY A 198 -39.80 -54.77 9.36
CA GLY A 198 -40.11 -54.96 7.97
C GLY A 198 -40.68 -56.35 7.76
N ALA A 199 -41.19 -56.62 6.55
CA ALA A 199 -42.11 -57.72 6.20
C ALA A 199 -41.71 -59.16 6.66
N GLY A 200 -40.49 -59.40 7.15
CA GLY A 200 -40.08 -60.68 7.75
C GLY A 200 -40.21 -60.79 9.29
N VAL A 201 -40.38 -59.69 10.03
CA VAL A 201 -40.51 -59.67 11.51
C VAL A 201 -41.96 -59.44 11.98
N GLY A 202 -42.83 -58.94 11.10
CA GLY A 202 -44.26 -58.73 11.37
C GLY A 202 -45.02 -60.01 11.76
N ALA A 203 -44.51 -61.20 11.41
CA ALA A 203 -45.08 -62.47 11.86
C ALA A 203 -44.91 -62.74 13.38
N LEU A 204 -44.02 -62.01 14.06
CA LEU A 204 -43.71 -62.18 15.49
C LEU A 204 -44.14 -60.98 16.35
N MET A 205 -44.56 -59.86 15.74
CA MET A 205 -45.06 -58.67 16.43
C MET A 205 -46.55 -58.52 16.13
N GLY A 206 -47.42 -58.47 17.15
CA GLY A 206 -48.85 -58.26 16.92
C GLY A 206 -49.10 -56.93 16.20
N ASP A 207 -50.14 -56.88 15.35
CA ASP A 207 -50.52 -55.76 14.45
C ASP A 207 -50.42 -54.36 15.10
N ASN A 208 -50.84 -54.25 16.38
CA ASN A 208 -50.81 -53.00 17.14
C ASN A 208 -49.39 -52.48 17.48
N SER A 209 -48.36 -53.33 17.49
CA SER A 209 -46.99 -52.94 17.86
C SER A 209 -46.23 -52.31 16.69
N GLU A 210 -46.45 -52.84 15.48
CA GLU A 210 -45.88 -52.30 14.24
C GLU A 210 -46.44 -50.91 13.95
N GLU A 211 -47.76 -50.71 14.09
CA GLU A 211 -48.39 -49.40 13.93
C GLU A 211 -47.84 -48.37 14.93
N ARG A 212 -47.62 -48.77 16.19
CA ARG A 212 -47.04 -47.89 17.23
C ARG A 212 -45.61 -47.45 16.89
N ILE A 213 -44.76 -48.39 16.45
CA ILE A 213 -43.38 -48.08 16.03
C ILE A 213 -43.39 -47.17 14.81
N ASN A 214 -44.16 -47.51 13.78
CA ASN A 214 -44.28 -46.71 12.55
C ASN A 214 -44.79 -45.29 12.82
N LYS A 215 -45.83 -45.15 13.64
CA LYS A 215 -46.36 -43.82 14.02
C LYS A 215 -45.34 -42.98 14.79
N SER A 216 -44.56 -43.61 15.66
CA SER A 216 -43.54 -42.90 16.46
C SER A 216 -42.32 -42.49 15.64
N ILE A 217 -41.84 -43.31 14.68
CA ILE A 217 -40.73 -42.93 13.80
C ILE A 217 -41.14 -41.82 12.81
N GLN A 218 -42.37 -41.85 12.30
CA GLN A 218 -42.90 -40.77 11.46
C GLN A 218 -42.96 -39.43 12.21
N LYS A 219 -43.22 -39.46 13.53
CA LYS A 219 -43.13 -38.27 14.37
C LYS A 219 -41.70 -37.74 14.47
N VAL A 220 -40.69 -38.62 14.53
CA VAL A 220 -39.27 -38.24 14.50
C VAL A 220 -38.93 -37.55 13.19
N PHE A 221 -39.30 -38.14 12.03
CA PHE A 221 -39.06 -37.51 10.73
C PHE A 221 -39.72 -36.14 10.61
N LYS A 222 -41.00 -36.03 10.96
CA LYS A 222 -41.70 -34.74 10.96
C LYS A 222 -41.01 -33.68 11.84
N SER A 223 -40.51 -34.09 13.02
CA SER A 223 -39.77 -33.18 13.89
C SER A 223 -38.38 -32.79 13.36
N TRP A 224 -37.72 -33.70 12.63
CA TRP A 224 -36.48 -33.40 11.92
C TRP A 224 -36.72 -32.39 10.80
N ASP A 225 -37.75 -32.59 9.98
CA ASP A 225 -38.09 -31.67 8.89
C ASP A 225 -38.39 -30.27 9.43
N LEU A 226 -39.14 -30.19 10.54
CA LEU A 226 -39.41 -28.92 11.22
C LEU A 226 -38.13 -28.27 11.75
N PHE A 227 -37.24 -29.05 12.36
CA PHE A 227 -35.96 -28.56 12.84
C PHE A 227 -35.08 -28.05 11.70
N ASN A 228 -35.00 -28.79 10.59
CA ASN A 228 -34.21 -28.43 9.41
C ASN A 228 -34.75 -27.15 8.74
N ALA A 229 -36.07 -27.01 8.61
CA ALA A 229 -36.68 -25.77 8.12
C ALA A 229 -36.32 -24.56 9.01
N ARG A 230 -36.35 -24.73 10.35
CA ARG A 230 -35.98 -23.68 11.29
C ARG A 230 -34.48 -23.35 11.26
N ILE A 231 -33.59 -24.32 11.02
CA ILE A 231 -32.17 -24.06 10.75
C ILE A 231 -32.03 -23.13 9.55
N HIS A 232 -32.70 -23.44 8.43
CA HIS A 232 -32.59 -22.62 7.23
C HIS A 232 -33.03 -21.17 7.46
N THR A 233 -34.15 -20.97 8.16
CA THR A 233 -34.60 -19.62 8.57
C THR A 233 -33.56 -18.95 9.45
N PHE A 234 -33.04 -19.64 10.47
CA PHE A 234 -32.03 -19.11 11.37
C PHE A 234 -30.74 -18.70 10.65
N ILE A 235 -30.25 -19.48 9.69
CA ILE A 235 -29.03 -19.14 8.94
C ILE A 235 -29.23 -17.89 8.08
N ASN A 236 -30.41 -17.72 7.46
CA ASN A 236 -30.73 -16.51 6.71
C ASN A 236 -30.79 -15.28 7.60
N GLU A 237 -31.42 -15.39 8.78
CA GLU A 237 -31.43 -14.31 9.77
C GLU A 237 -30.01 -14.01 10.25
N LEU A 238 -29.22 -15.04 10.56
CA LEU A 238 -27.83 -14.92 10.99
C LEU A 238 -26.96 -14.18 9.96
N GLU A 239 -27.16 -14.44 8.67
CA GLU A 239 -26.45 -13.72 7.59
C GLU A 239 -26.74 -12.23 7.65
N ILE A 240 -28.00 -11.83 7.82
CA ILE A 240 -28.40 -10.42 7.96
C ILE A 240 -27.74 -9.81 9.20
N GLN A 241 -27.79 -10.51 10.34
CA GLN A 241 -27.17 -10.05 11.58
C GLN A 241 -25.65 -9.89 11.45
N TYR A 242 -24.98 -10.84 10.82
CA TYR A 242 -23.53 -10.79 10.61
C TYR A 242 -23.15 -9.69 9.62
N LYS A 243 -23.92 -9.52 8.54
CA LYS A 243 -23.73 -8.42 7.58
C LYS A 243 -23.86 -7.05 8.23
N PHE A 244 -24.84 -6.89 9.11
CA PHE A 244 -24.96 -5.68 9.94
C PHE A 244 -23.74 -5.48 10.84
N ALA A 245 -23.25 -6.52 11.51
CA ALA A 245 -22.03 -6.43 12.32
C ALA A 245 -20.82 -5.97 11.48
N MET A 246 -20.66 -6.50 10.26
CA MET A 246 -19.58 -6.12 9.35
C MET A 246 -19.65 -4.65 8.93
N ILE A 247 -20.82 -4.16 8.51
CA ILE A 247 -20.97 -2.75 8.11
C ILE A 247 -20.81 -1.80 9.31
N ALA A 248 -21.22 -2.22 10.50
CA ALA A 248 -21.07 -1.44 11.73
C ALA A 248 -19.59 -1.27 12.14
N ILE A 249 -18.77 -2.33 12.03
CA ILE A 249 -17.35 -2.20 12.39
C ILE A 249 -16.52 -1.60 11.27
N TYR A 250 -16.63 -2.09 10.03
CA TYR A 250 -15.78 -1.62 8.93
C TYR A 250 -16.34 -0.36 8.28
N GLY A 251 -17.62 -0.38 7.89
CA GLY A 251 -18.27 0.73 7.20
C GLY A 251 -18.33 1.99 8.06
N SER A 252 -18.81 1.88 9.30
CA SER A 252 -18.87 3.06 10.19
C SER A 252 -17.48 3.58 10.55
N THR A 253 -16.47 2.72 10.76
CA THR A 253 -15.09 3.19 11.00
C THR A 253 -14.58 4.01 9.81
N LEU A 254 -14.69 3.48 8.60
CA LEU A 254 -14.21 4.17 7.39
C LEU A 254 -14.96 5.47 7.14
N LEU A 255 -16.27 5.51 7.40
CA LEU A 255 -17.09 6.71 7.32
C LEU A 255 -16.61 7.81 8.29
N GLN A 256 -16.31 7.42 9.54
CA GLN A 256 -15.88 8.36 10.57
C GLN A 256 -14.43 8.85 10.34
N VAL A 257 -13.53 7.96 9.91
CA VAL A 257 -12.19 8.35 9.46
C VAL A 257 -12.27 9.31 8.26
N HIS A 258 -13.11 9.02 7.28
CA HIS A 258 -13.34 9.91 6.14
C HIS A 258 -13.83 11.30 6.56
N HIS A 259 -14.72 11.37 7.56
CA HIS A 259 -15.16 12.64 8.13
C HIS A 259 -14.01 13.41 8.80
N GLN A 260 -13.14 12.72 9.55
CA GLN A 260 -11.98 13.36 10.17
C GLN A 260 -10.96 13.84 9.13
N PHE A 261 -10.71 13.07 8.07
CA PHE A 261 -9.89 13.50 6.94
C PHE A 261 -10.43 14.79 6.32
N LYS A 262 -11.75 14.89 6.10
CA LYS A 262 -12.37 16.11 5.56
C LYS A 262 -12.13 17.34 6.44
N ASN A 263 -12.09 17.17 7.77
CA ASN A 263 -11.76 18.28 8.69
C ASN A 263 -10.30 18.74 8.56
N LEU A 264 -9.41 17.88 8.05
CA LEU A 264 -8.03 18.20 7.70
C LEU A 264 -7.88 18.65 6.23
N ASN A 265 -8.99 18.94 5.54
CA ASN A 265 -9.05 19.29 4.12
C ASN A 265 -8.53 18.20 3.16
N VAL A 266 -8.41 16.96 3.62
CA VAL A 266 -8.02 15.79 2.82
C VAL A 266 -9.16 14.78 2.72
N GLN A 267 -9.07 13.83 1.80
CA GLN A 267 -10.06 12.77 1.64
C GLN A 267 -9.40 11.54 1.01
N PHE A 268 -10.03 10.38 1.17
CA PHE A 268 -9.67 9.18 0.42
C PHE A 268 -9.69 9.46 -1.09
N ASP A 269 -8.64 9.04 -1.77
CA ASP A 269 -8.53 9.03 -3.22
C ASP A 269 -8.80 7.60 -3.72
N GLU A 270 -8.00 6.65 -3.24
CA GLU A 270 -8.18 5.22 -3.45
C GLU A 270 -8.28 4.48 -2.12
N LEU A 271 -9.01 3.36 -2.14
CA LEU A 271 -9.18 2.46 -1.02
C LEU A 271 -9.17 1.03 -1.56
N GLN A 272 -8.36 0.16 -0.95
CA GLN A 272 -8.29 -1.26 -1.26
C GLN A 272 -8.40 -2.03 0.06
N LEU A 273 -9.51 -2.71 0.29
CA LEU A 273 -9.80 -3.35 1.59
C LEU A 273 -9.38 -4.81 1.64
N MET A 274 -9.30 -5.49 0.49
CA MET A 274 -8.77 -6.86 0.42
C MET A 274 -7.26 -6.92 0.68
N LYS A 275 -6.54 -5.83 0.40
CA LYS A 275 -5.16 -5.58 0.81
C LYS A 275 -5.14 -4.22 1.50
N PRO A 276 -5.47 -4.15 2.80
CA PRO A 276 -5.82 -2.90 3.48
C PRO A 276 -4.80 -1.80 3.22
N ALA A 277 -5.14 -0.89 2.32
CA ALA A 277 -4.31 0.20 1.87
C ALA A 277 -5.20 1.32 1.34
N TYR A 278 -4.72 2.55 1.45
CA TYR A 278 -5.41 3.72 0.93
C TYR A 278 -4.41 4.80 0.53
N SER A 279 -4.90 5.73 -0.29
CA SER A 279 -4.22 6.96 -0.61
C SER A 279 -5.14 8.15 -0.31
N LEU A 280 -4.54 9.30 -0.04
CA LEU A 280 -5.27 10.54 0.21
C LEU A 280 -5.03 11.57 -0.88
N THR A 281 -6.01 12.43 -1.08
CA THR A 281 -5.97 13.61 -1.95
C THR A 281 -6.61 14.80 -1.23
N LEU A 282 -6.42 16.01 -1.75
CA LEU A 282 -7.13 17.17 -1.22
C LEU A 282 -8.64 17.07 -1.48
N THR A 283 -9.45 17.57 -0.55
CA THR A 283 -10.89 17.77 -0.79
C THR A 283 -11.09 18.68 -2.00
N ASN A 284 -12.24 18.56 -2.70
CA ASN A 284 -12.53 19.39 -3.87
C ASN A 284 -12.40 20.90 -3.57
N THR A 285 -12.89 21.35 -2.41
CA THR A 285 -12.78 22.74 -1.99
C THR A 285 -11.34 23.18 -1.77
N GLU A 286 -10.52 22.36 -1.10
CA GLU A 286 -9.12 22.70 -0.86
C GLU A 286 -8.27 22.61 -2.13
N LYS A 287 -8.62 21.68 -3.02
CA LYS A 287 -8.03 21.54 -4.34
C LYS A 287 -8.21 22.81 -5.17
N GLU A 288 -9.40 23.41 -5.18
CA GLU A 288 -9.65 24.69 -5.86
C GLU A 288 -8.85 25.85 -5.25
N LYS A 289 -8.82 25.98 -3.92
CA LYS A 289 -8.00 27.01 -3.25
C LYS A 289 -6.52 26.85 -3.56
N THR A 290 -6.04 25.61 -3.51
CA THR A 290 -4.65 25.26 -3.85
C THR A 290 -4.35 25.62 -5.30
N ARG A 291 -5.28 25.35 -6.23
CA ARG A 291 -5.17 25.76 -7.64
C ARG A 291 -5.00 27.25 -7.79
N GLU A 292 -5.88 28.04 -7.20
CA GLU A 292 -5.83 29.50 -7.28
C GLU A 292 -4.52 30.04 -6.70
N TRP A 293 -4.09 29.51 -5.56
CA TRP A 293 -2.82 29.87 -4.93
C TRP A 293 -1.61 29.54 -5.81
N ILE A 294 -1.56 28.34 -6.39
CA ILE A 294 -0.49 27.92 -7.30
C ILE A 294 -0.47 28.83 -8.53
N VAL A 295 -1.59 29.06 -9.20
CA VAL A 295 -1.68 29.93 -10.39
C VAL A 295 -1.22 31.35 -10.07
N LYS A 296 -1.65 31.91 -8.95
CA LYS A 296 -1.22 33.25 -8.52
C LYS A 296 0.29 33.30 -8.24
N THR A 297 0.81 32.29 -7.55
CA THR A 297 2.23 32.20 -7.17
C THR A 297 3.12 32.05 -8.40
N THR A 298 2.78 31.15 -9.32
CA THR A 298 3.55 30.93 -10.55
C THR A 298 3.53 32.16 -11.46
N ASN A 299 2.39 32.82 -11.64
CA ASN A 299 2.31 34.10 -12.35
C ASN A 299 3.20 35.19 -11.71
N GLY A 300 3.24 35.24 -10.38
CA GLY A 300 4.14 36.12 -9.64
C GLY A 300 5.62 35.86 -9.95
N ILE A 301 6.04 34.59 -9.89
CA ILE A 301 7.41 34.17 -10.24
C ILE A 301 7.74 34.54 -11.69
N GLN A 302 6.85 34.25 -12.65
CA GLN A 302 7.04 34.59 -14.06
C GLN A 302 7.23 36.09 -14.27
N ASN A 303 6.42 36.91 -13.60
CA ASN A 303 6.53 38.37 -13.68
C ASN A 303 7.86 38.87 -13.10
N LEU A 304 8.32 38.32 -11.97
CA LEU A 304 9.63 38.66 -11.41
C LEU A 304 10.76 38.30 -12.36
N LEU A 305 10.70 37.13 -13.02
CA LEU A 305 11.69 36.71 -13.99
C LEU A 305 11.71 37.60 -15.24
N LYS A 306 10.54 37.95 -15.78
CA LYS A 306 10.42 38.90 -16.91
C LYS A 306 10.99 40.27 -16.57
N LEU A 307 10.86 40.71 -15.31
CA LEU A 307 11.44 41.95 -14.80
C LEU A 307 12.92 41.81 -14.35
N LYS A 308 13.55 40.65 -14.59
CA LYS A 308 14.93 40.33 -14.18
C LYS A 308 15.20 40.47 -12.68
N LYS A 309 14.17 40.33 -11.84
CA LYS A 309 14.27 40.34 -10.37
C LYS A 309 14.60 38.95 -9.82
N TYR A 310 15.73 38.39 -10.26
CA TYR A 310 16.10 36.98 -10.04
C TYR A 310 16.14 36.56 -8.57
N ARG A 311 16.76 37.37 -7.69
CA ARG A 311 16.84 37.06 -6.25
C ARG A 311 15.46 36.91 -5.62
N GLN A 312 14.50 37.78 -5.99
CA GLN A 312 13.13 37.71 -5.49
C GLN A 312 12.40 36.50 -6.08
N ALA A 313 12.59 36.21 -7.36
CA ALA A 313 12.00 35.04 -8.01
C ALA A 313 12.47 33.73 -7.33
N ILE A 314 13.77 33.58 -7.06
CA ILE A 314 14.33 32.44 -6.34
C ILE A 314 13.74 32.32 -4.93
N GLN A 315 13.67 33.42 -4.18
CA GLN A 315 13.09 33.41 -2.83
C GLN A 315 11.63 32.95 -2.83
N VAL A 316 10.81 33.45 -3.75
CA VAL A 316 9.39 33.07 -3.84
C VAL A 316 9.26 31.61 -4.30
N ALA A 317 10.04 31.19 -5.29
CA ALA A 317 10.01 29.82 -5.80
C ALA A 317 10.50 28.79 -4.76
N ALA A 318 11.54 29.10 -3.99
CA ALA A 318 12.04 28.26 -2.91
C ALA A 318 11.00 28.10 -1.78
N LYS A 319 10.34 29.20 -1.37
CA LYS A 319 9.24 29.14 -0.41
C LYS A 319 8.07 28.31 -0.93
N PHE A 320 7.69 28.52 -2.19
CA PHE A 320 6.62 27.76 -2.83
C PHE A 320 6.94 26.25 -2.83
N PHE A 321 8.13 25.88 -3.28
CA PHE A 321 8.61 24.50 -3.28
C PHE A 321 8.64 23.88 -1.88
N THR A 322 9.13 24.61 -0.88
CA THR A 322 9.18 24.14 0.52
C THR A 322 7.78 23.88 1.07
N ILE A 323 6.83 24.80 0.85
CA ILE A 323 5.44 24.62 1.27
C ILE A 323 4.84 23.35 0.65
N VAL A 324 5.03 23.14 -0.65
CA VAL A 324 4.50 21.96 -1.33
C VAL A 324 5.19 20.67 -0.85
N LYS A 325 6.51 20.68 -0.68
CA LYS A 325 7.29 19.53 -0.20
C LYS A 325 6.89 19.09 1.21
N ASN A 326 6.61 20.03 2.09
CA ASN A 326 6.23 19.75 3.48
C ASN A 326 4.76 19.34 3.64
N ASN A 327 3.98 19.28 2.55
CA ASN A 327 2.58 18.86 2.55
C ASN A 327 2.40 17.70 1.55
N PRO A 328 2.72 16.44 1.92
CA PRO A 328 2.82 15.33 0.95
C PRO A 328 1.53 15.06 0.17
N VAL A 329 0.36 15.21 0.80
CA VAL A 329 -0.96 15.12 0.12
C VAL A 329 -1.09 16.17 -0.97
N MET A 330 -0.78 17.43 -0.65
CA MET A 330 -0.80 18.53 -1.62
C MET A 330 0.20 18.28 -2.74
N ALA A 331 1.41 17.80 -2.41
CA ALA A 331 2.49 17.55 -3.34
C ALA A 331 2.08 16.59 -4.47
N ARG A 332 1.42 15.49 -4.14
CA ARG A 332 0.94 14.50 -5.14
C ARG A 332 -0.41 14.85 -5.76
N THR A 333 -1.20 15.73 -5.15
CA THR A 333 -2.51 16.11 -5.68
C THR A 333 -2.38 16.78 -7.05
N VAL A 334 -3.13 16.26 -8.03
CA VAL A 334 -3.21 16.80 -9.39
C VAL A 334 -4.09 18.04 -9.41
N ILE A 335 -3.54 19.20 -9.77
CA ILE A 335 -4.23 20.49 -9.65
C ILE A 335 -4.71 21.02 -11.02
N ASN A 336 -3.85 21.03 -12.05
CA ASN A 336 -4.14 21.58 -13.39
C ASN A 336 -3.60 20.65 -14.48
N ASP A 337 -4.30 20.48 -15.61
CA ASP A 337 -3.77 19.87 -16.84
C ASP A 337 -2.94 18.58 -16.65
N GLN A 338 -3.36 17.72 -15.72
CA GLN A 338 -2.64 16.49 -15.36
C GLN A 338 -1.24 16.71 -14.73
N GLN A 339 -1.06 17.82 -14.01
CA GLN A 339 0.16 18.13 -13.26
C GLN A 339 -0.12 18.19 -11.77
N SER A 340 0.75 17.54 -11.00
CA SER A 340 0.81 17.59 -9.54
C SER A 340 1.36 18.93 -9.04
N SER A 341 1.02 19.30 -7.81
CA SER A 341 1.58 20.50 -7.17
C SER A 341 3.11 20.44 -7.08
N MET A 342 3.67 19.26 -6.77
CA MET A 342 5.12 19.07 -6.65
C MET A 342 5.84 19.33 -7.96
N PHE A 343 5.32 18.79 -9.07
CA PHE A 343 5.90 19.03 -10.39
C PHE A 343 5.93 20.53 -10.72
N ILE A 344 4.80 21.22 -10.53
CA ILE A 344 4.70 22.66 -10.81
C ILE A 344 5.67 23.45 -9.93
N ALA A 345 5.73 23.14 -8.64
CA ALA A 345 6.62 23.82 -7.72
C ALA A 345 8.10 23.62 -8.09
N HIS A 346 8.49 22.40 -8.47
CA HIS A 346 9.85 22.11 -8.89
C HIS A 346 10.21 22.77 -10.23
N LEU A 347 9.29 22.78 -11.20
CA LEU A 347 9.46 23.47 -12.48
C LEU A 347 9.79 24.95 -12.27
N PHE A 348 9.04 25.64 -11.40
CA PHE A 348 9.27 27.06 -11.14
C PHE A 348 10.49 27.33 -10.26
N TYR A 349 10.83 26.42 -9.34
CA TYR A 349 12.09 26.44 -8.60
C TYR A 349 13.28 26.37 -9.56
N TYR A 350 13.32 25.35 -10.41
CA TYR A 350 14.36 25.18 -11.42
C TYR A 350 14.43 26.37 -12.38
N THR A 351 13.28 26.83 -12.89
CA THR A 351 13.21 27.98 -13.81
C THR A 351 13.83 29.23 -13.20
N ALA A 352 13.52 29.52 -11.94
CA ALA A 352 14.03 30.73 -11.28
C ALA A 352 15.56 30.70 -11.12
N TYR A 353 16.12 29.56 -10.72
CA TYR A 353 17.57 29.39 -10.66
C TYR A 353 18.21 29.41 -12.04
N GLN A 354 17.64 28.70 -13.02
CA GLN A 354 18.20 28.63 -14.37
C GLN A 354 18.34 30.04 -14.98
N GLU A 355 17.28 30.84 -14.97
CA GLU A 355 17.31 32.17 -15.56
C GLU A 355 18.28 33.11 -14.83
N ALA A 356 18.41 32.98 -13.50
CA ALA A 356 19.40 33.70 -12.73
C ALA A 356 20.83 33.28 -13.12
N LEU A 357 21.10 31.98 -13.24
CA LEU A 357 22.41 31.44 -13.60
C LEU A 357 22.81 31.84 -15.03
N LEU A 358 21.88 31.80 -15.97
CA LEU A 358 22.13 32.26 -17.33
C LEU A 358 22.51 33.76 -17.37
N GLU A 359 21.92 34.57 -16.49
CA GLU A 359 22.28 35.98 -16.34
C GLU A 359 23.65 36.16 -15.67
N GLU A 360 23.95 35.43 -14.59
CA GLU A 360 25.25 35.44 -13.93
C GLU A 360 26.39 35.06 -14.89
N TYR A 361 26.15 34.03 -15.70
CA TYR A 361 27.07 33.63 -16.77
C TYR A 361 27.31 34.77 -17.76
N ARG A 362 26.22 35.43 -18.20
CA ARG A 362 26.30 36.56 -19.15
C ARG A 362 27.08 37.74 -18.56
N ASN A 363 26.97 37.97 -17.26
CA ASN A 363 27.67 39.03 -16.54
C ASN A 363 29.12 38.67 -16.19
N GLY A 364 29.59 37.46 -16.54
CA GLY A 364 30.97 37.02 -16.32
C GLY A 364 31.24 36.51 -14.90
N HIS A 365 30.21 36.30 -14.08
CA HIS A 365 30.34 35.76 -12.72
C HIS A 365 30.49 34.22 -12.74
N LEU A 366 31.52 33.73 -13.44
CA LEU A 366 31.66 32.33 -13.81
C LEU A 366 31.88 31.39 -12.61
N ASP A 367 32.50 31.85 -11.52
CA ASP A 367 32.71 31.03 -10.32
C ASP A 367 31.39 30.80 -9.56
N SER A 368 30.63 31.88 -9.33
CA SER A 368 29.29 31.84 -8.75
C SER A 368 28.34 30.97 -9.59
N PHE A 369 28.37 31.17 -10.91
CA PHE A 369 27.62 30.34 -11.85
C PHE A 369 27.95 28.84 -11.69
N TYR A 370 29.23 28.50 -11.68
CA TYR A 370 29.68 27.10 -11.65
C TYR A 370 29.26 26.39 -10.35
N GLN A 371 29.55 27.02 -9.21
CA GLN A 371 29.22 26.47 -7.89
C GLN A 371 27.70 26.33 -7.70
N THR A 372 26.94 27.35 -8.06
CA THR A 372 25.49 27.35 -7.89
C THR A 372 24.79 26.41 -8.86
N SER A 373 25.33 26.22 -10.07
CA SER A 373 24.83 25.20 -11.02
C SER A 373 25.05 23.78 -10.49
N ASN A 374 26.22 23.49 -9.91
CA ASN A 374 26.50 22.22 -9.23
C ASN A 374 25.46 21.94 -8.13
N TYR A 375 25.25 22.91 -7.24
CA TYR A 375 24.27 22.80 -6.16
C TYR A 375 22.84 22.56 -6.68
N LEU A 376 22.43 23.29 -7.72
CA LEU A 376 21.09 23.12 -8.31
C LEU A 376 20.87 21.68 -8.78
N PHE A 377 21.79 21.12 -9.56
CA PHE A 377 21.64 19.75 -10.08
C PHE A 377 21.77 18.68 -8.99
N GLN A 378 22.44 18.96 -7.87
CA GLN A 378 22.44 18.08 -6.69
C GLN A 378 21.07 18.05 -5.99
N GLU A 379 20.40 19.20 -5.90
CA GLU A 379 19.09 19.33 -5.23
C GLU A 379 17.91 18.85 -6.09
N MET A 380 18.06 18.79 -7.42
CA MET A 380 16.98 18.34 -8.31
C MET A 380 16.68 16.85 -8.15
N PHE A 381 15.39 16.52 -8.06
CA PHE A 381 14.88 15.14 -8.03
C PHE A 381 13.71 14.89 -9.00
N ILE A 382 13.29 15.90 -9.77
CA ILE A 382 12.35 15.77 -10.88
C ILE A 382 13.05 16.18 -12.17
N LEU A 383 12.76 15.46 -13.26
CA LEU A 383 13.26 15.82 -14.58
C LEU A 383 12.42 16.96 -15.17
N ILE A 384 13.07 18.05 -15.55
CA ILE A 384 12.45 19.17 -16.25
C ILE A 384 12.90 19.17 -17.71
N GLY A 385 11.94 18.98 -18.61
CA GLY A 385 12.20 18.82 -20.04
C GLY A 385 12.24 20.13 -20.81
N GLU A 386 12.69 20.03 -22.06
CA GLU A 386 12.66 21.10 -23.06
C GLU A 386 11.24 21.66 -23.26
N GLN A 387 10.24 20.78 -23.33
CA GLN A 387 8.85 21.16 -23.61
C GLN A 387 8.21 21.87 -22.42
N ASP A 388 8.57 21.50 -21.20
CA ASP A 388 8.04 22.12 -19.99
C ASP A 388 8.42 23.59 -19.94
N MET A 389 9.70 23.89 -20.18
CA MET A 389 10.21 25.26 -20.24
C MET A 389 9.64 26.06 -21.42
N GLN A 390 9.43 25.42 -22.57
CA GLN A 390 8.79 26.05 -23.73
C GLN A 390 7.35 26.47 -23.45
N LYS A 391 6.56 25.62 -22.77
CA LYS A 391 5.16 25.92 -22.42
C LYS A 391 5.03 27.17 -21.55
N ILE A 392 5.99 27.39 -20.64
CA ILE A 392 6.01 28.56 -19.76
C ILE A 392 6.78 29.76 -20.33
N GLY A 393 7.38 29.63 -21.52
CA GLY A 393 8.03 30.73 -22.24
C GLY A 393 9.42 31.13 -21.72
N PHE A 394 10.18 30.19 -21.15
CA PHE A 394 11.53 30.42 -20.61
C PHE A 394 12.61 29.63 -21.35
N SER A 395 13.88 29.86 -21.00
CA SER A 395 15.01 29.26 -21.68
C SER A 395 15.02 27.73 -21.55
N SER A 396 15.48 27.07 -22.61
CA SER A 396 15.69 25.62 -22.66
C SER A 396 16.69 25.14 -21.58
N PRO A 397 16.43 23.98 -20.91
CA PRO A 397 17.39 23.35 -20.00
C PRO A 397 18.77 23.12 -20.61
N SER A 398 18.82 22.76 -21.90
CA SER A 398 20.09 22.58 -22.62
C SER A 398 20.97 23.83 -22.61
N LYS A 399 20.41 25.05 -22.48
CA LYS A 399 21.22 26.27 -22.42
C LYS A 399 22.08 26.33 -21.16
N LEU A 400 21.53 25.95 -20.01
CA LEU A 400 22.28 25.90 -18.75
C LEU A 400 23.29 24.75 -18.78
N ILE A 401 22.84 23.56 -19.18
CA ILE A 401 23.68 22.36 -19.24
C ILE A 401 24.90 22.56 -20.14
N ILE A 402 24.73 23.14 -21.33
CA ILE A 402 25.85 23.42 -22.25
C ILE A 402 26.87 24.38 -21.60
N ARG A 403 26.43 25.44 -20.94
CA ARG A 403 27.32 26.38 -20.25
C ARG A 403 28.08 25.69 -19.11
N MET A 404 27.40 24.81 -18.37
CA MET A 404 28.04 24.01 -17.32
C MET A 404 29.10 23.05 -17.88
N ILE A 405 28.84 22.39 -19.01
CA ILE A 405 29.81 21.54 -19.70
C ILE A 405 31.04 22.34 -20.11
N LYS A 406 30.84 23.50 -20.75
CA LYS A 406 31.95 24.33 -21.23
C LYS A 406 32.78 24.90 -20.08
N GLU A 407 32.15 25.30 -18.98
CA GLU A 407 32.89 25.72 -17.79
C GLU A 407 33.67 24.57 -17.16
N SER A 408 33.11 23.36 -17.12
CA SER A 408 33.82 22.16 -16.66
C SER A 408 35.03 21.85 -17.54
N VAL A 409 34.92 22.02 -18.87
CA VAL A 409 36.05 21.89 -19.81
C VAL A 409 37.09 22.99 -19.55
N ARG A 410 36.67 24.26 -19.42
CA ARG A 410 37.57 25.41 -19.19
C ARG A 410 38.36 25.28 -17.90
N ARG A 411 37.74 24.71 -16.86
CA ARG A 411 38.33 24.50 -15.53
C ARG A 411 39.13 23.20 -15.41
N ASN A 412 39.12 22.35 -16.45
CA ASN A 412 39.66 20.99 -16.40
C ASN A 412 39.00 20.12 -15.30
N GLN A 413 37.70 20.34 -15.05
CA GLN A 413 36.85 19.68 -14.07
C GLN A 413 35.74 18.88 -14.77
N ILE A 414 36.09 18.13 -15.83
CA ILE A 414 35.10 17.34 -16.59
C ILE A 414 34.41 16.28 -15.71
N GLY A 415 35.07 15.83 -14.63
CA GLY A 415 34.48 14.93 -13.63
C GLY A 415 33.23 15.48 -12.95
N ASP A 416 33.10 16.80 -12.80
CA ASP A 416 31.91 17.43 -12.20
C ASP A 416 30.64 17.20 -13.04
N LEU A 417 30.76 16.75 -14.30
CA LEU A 417 29.60 16.38 -15.10
C LEU A 417 28.91 15.09 -14.62
N VAL A 418 29.52 14.34 -13.69
CA VAL A 418 28.89 13.20 -13.00
C VAL A 418 27.61 13.61 -12.29
N ILE A 419 27.46 14.88 -11.85
CA ILE A 419 26.23 15.38 -11.22
C ILE A 419 24.97 15.13 -12.06
N PHE A 420 25.09 15.16 -13.39
CA PHE A 420 23.96 14.92 -14.30
C PHE A 420 23.56 13.46 -14.30
N HIS A 421 24.53 12.55 -14.18
CA HIS A 421 24.28 11.13 -14.02
C HIS A 421 23.63 10.85 -12.66
N ASP A 422 24.16 11.42 -11.58
CA ASP A 422 23.62 11.25 -10.22
C ASP A 422 22.21 11.80 -10.10
N HIS A 423 21.93 12.94 -10.74
CA HIS A 423 20.58 13.50 -10.80
C HIS A 423 19.59 12.52 -11.46
N MET A 424 19.95 11.92 -12.59
CA MET A 424 19.10 10.90 -13.22
C MET A 424 18.94 9.67 -12.33
N GLY A 425 20.01 9.23 -11.65
CA GLY A 425 19.95 8.14 -10.68
C GLY A 425 18.95 8.41 -9.55
N ARG A 426 19.03 9.59 -8.92
CA ARG A 426 18.09 9.99 -7.85
C ARG A 426 16.64 10.02 -8.33
N VAL A 427 16.40 10.47 -9.57
CA VAL A 427 15.05 10.47 -10.14
C VAL A 427 14.53 9.03 -10.27
N ILE A 428 15.35 8.11 -10.78
CA ILE A 428 15.01 6.69 -10.96
C ILE A 428 14.72 6.04 -9.59
N ASP A 429 15.64 6.18 -8.64
CA ASP A 429 15.51 5.61 -7.30
C ASP A 429 14.22 6.07 -6.60
N ARG A 430 13.87 7.35 -6.77
CA ARG A 430 12.63 7.91 -6.22
C ARG A 430 11.40 7.33 -6.92
N ILE A 431 11.40 7.22 -8.26
CA ILE A 431 10.28 6.66 -9.02
C ILE A 431 10.02 5.22 -8.58
N GLU A 432 11.07 4.41 -8.40
CA GLU A 432 10.96 3.03 -7.94
C GLU A 432 10.35 2.91 -6.54
N LYS A 433 10.62 3.89 -5.66
CA LYS A 433 10.15 3.89 -4.27
C LYS A 433 8.79 4.56 -4.06
N GLN A 434 8.50 5.67 -4.75
CA GLN A 434 7.42 6.61 -4.42
C GLN A 434 6.45 6.89 -5.57
N HIS A 435 6.59 6.20 -6.71
CA HIS A 435 5.82 6.42 -7.95
C HIS A 435 6.08 7.81 -8.58
N PHE A 436 5.56 8.04 -9.79
CA PHE A 436 5.71 9.31 -10.51
C PHE A 436 4.82 10.38 -9.92
N TYR A 437 5.30 11.64 -9.93
CA TYR A 437 4.37 12.76 -9.82
C TYR A 437 3.74 13.06 -11.18
N GLU A 438 2.43 13.24 -11.19
CA GLU A 438 1.71 13.64 -12.40
C GLU A 438 2.31 14.94 -12.97
N GLY A 439 2.46 14.98 -14.29
CA GLY A 439 3.17 16.05 -15.01
C GLY A 439 4.64 15.73 -15.33
N GLU A 440 5.28 14.81 -14.59
CA GLU A 440 6.60 14.27 -14.94
C GLU A 440 6.61 13.37 -16.18
N ASN A 441 5.44 13.22 -16.82
CA ASN A 441 5.27 12.46 -18.04
C ASN A 441 6.08 13.11 -19.16
N THR A 442 7.35 12.72 -19.22
CA THR A 442 8.29 13.11 -20.26
C THR A 442 7.64 12.77 -21.58
N SER A 443 7.59 13.75 -22.47
CA SER A 443 6.82 13.69 -23.71
C SER A 443 6.92 12.35 -24.46
N ASN A 444 6.03 12.11 -25.44
CA ASN A 444 6.12 10.99 -26.40
C ASN A 444 7.53 10.80 -27.04
N ASN A 445 8.44 11.76 -26.87
CA ASN A 445 9.85 11.67 -27.20
C ASN A 445 10.74 12.19 -26.04
N LEU A 446 10.86 11.40 -24.96
CA LEU A 446 11.74 11.63 -23.79
C LEU A 446 13.17 12.06 -24.21
N THR A 447 13.73 11.39 -25.22
CA THR A 447 15.07 11.67 -25.74
C THR A 447 15.24 13.11 -26.23
N LYS A 448 14.25 13.62 -26.98
CA LYS A 448 14.23 15.02 -27.43
C LYS A 448 14.11 15.97 -26.24
N ASP A 449 13.31 15.59 -25.26
CA ASP A 449 12.98 16.41 -24.10
C ASP A 449 14.12 16.53 -23.10
N MET A 450 15.03 15.55 -23.06
CA MET A 450 16.20 15.50 -22.18
C MET A 450 17.53 15.62 -22.93
N ARG A 451 17.52 16.17 -24.15
CA ARG A 451 18.68 16.20 -25.06
C ARG A 451 19.95 16.80 -24.45
N GLY A 452 19.83 17.79 -23.57
CA GLY A 452 20.96 18.40 -22.87
C GLY A 452 21.65 17.42 -21.93
N LEU A 453 20.87 16.69 -21.12
CA LEU A 453 21.38 15.67 -20.19
C LEU A 453 22.04 14.51 -20.95
N TYR A 454 21.41 14.05 -22.04
CA TYR A 454 22.02 13.03 -22.91
C TYR A 454 23.35 13.50 -23.52
N ALA A 455 23.43 14.75 -23.97
CA ALA A 455 24.68 15.30 -24.51
C ALA A 455 25.77 15.40 -23.44
N ALA A 456 25.43 15.81 -22.20
CA ALA A 456 26.36 15.85 -21.08
C ALA A 456 26.92 14.46 -20.77
N ARG A 457 26.02 13.46 -20.65
CA ARG A 457 26.39 12.06 -20.41
C ARG A 457 27.30 11.51 -21.51
N LEU A 458 26.90 11.66 -22.78
CA LEU A 458 27.69 11.16 -23.90
C LEU A 458 29.07 11.83 -23.99
N PHE A 459 29.16 13.13 -23.64
CA PHE A 459 30.43 13.84 -23.62
C PHE A 459 31.35 13.33 -22.50
N LEU A 460 30.82 13.17 -21.28
CA LEU A 460 31.56 12.60 -20.15
C LEU A 460 32.08 11.20 -20.50
N MET A 461 31.23 10.35 -21.09
CA MET A 461 31.62 8.99 -21.46
C MET A 461 32.64 8.96 -22.60
N ASP A 462 32.53 9.81 -23.63
CA ASP A 462 33.53 9.93 -24.73
C ASP A 462 34.89 10.39 -24.19
N HIS A 463 34.90 11.19 -23.11
CA HIS A 463 36.11 11.65 -22.43
C HIS A 463 36.74 10.56 -21.55
N LEU A 464 35.95 9.83 -20.77
CA LEU A 464 36.43 8.77 -19.89
C LEU A 464 36.82 7.49 -20.64
N HIS A 465 36.03 7.11 -21.65
CA HIS A 465 36.17 5.85 -22.39
C HIS A 465 36.03 6.07 -23.90
N PRO A 466 37.00 6.72 -24.57
CA PRO A 466 36.91 7.06 -25.99
C PRO A 466 36.83 5.85 -26.93
N SER A 467 37.20 4.65 -26.46
CA SER A 467 37.17 3.38 -27.19
C SER A 467 35.83 2.65 -27.11
N VAL A 468 34.96 2.98 -26.16
CA VAL A 468 33.68 2.29 -25.97
C VAL A 468 32.64 2.86 -26.93
N LYS A 469 32.08 1.99 -27.79
CA LYS A 469 30.95 2.38 -28.65
C LYS A 469 29.72 2.64 -27.79
N GLN A 470 29.27 3.88 -27.77
CA GLN A 470 28.07 4.31 -27.05
C GLN A 470 26.87 4.37 -28.00
N GLU A 471 25.72 3.89 -27.52
CA GLU A 471 24.45 4.15 -28.18
C GLU A 471 24.17 5.66 -28.19
N ASN A 472 23.78 6.18 -29.35
CA ASN A 472 23.44 7.59 -29.52
C ASN A 472 21.93 7.73 -29.71
N PRO A 473 21.18 8.08 -28.65
CA PRO A 473 19.73 8.20 -28.77
C PRO A 473 19.32 9.50 -29.49
N LEU A 474 20.21 10.49 -29.59
CA LEU A 474 19.89 11.83 -30.10
C LEU A 474 19.86 11.88 -31.63
N SER A 475 18.77 12.43 -32.18
CA SER A 475 18.60 12.59 -33.62
C SER A 475 19.47 13.72 -34.17
N LYS A 476 19.63 13.76 -35.50
CA LYS A 476 20.29 14.89 -36.20
C LYS A 476 19.67 16.25 -35.84
N ARG A 477 18.36 16.30 -35.61
CA ARG A 477 17.66 17.55 -35.23
C ARG A 477 18.03 17.98 -33.81
N ASP A 478 18.20 17.03 -32.90
CA ASP A 478 18.58 17.29 -31.51
C ASP A 478 20.01 17.81 -31.44
N TRP A 479 20.95 17.16 -32.13
CA TRP A 479 22.32 17.64 -32.25
C TRP A 479 22.42 19.03 -32.87
N LYS A 480 21.61 19.30 -33.91
CA LYS A 480 21.55 20.65 -34.50
C LYS A 480 21.08 21.70 -33.49
N ALA A 481 20.08 21.38 -32.67
CA ALA A 481 19.60 22.29 -31.63
C ALA A 481 20.67 22.57 -30.57
N LEU A 482 21.40 21.55 -30.13
CA LEU A 482 22.53 21.69 -29.19
C LEU A 482 23.65 22.56 -29.78
N ILE A 483 23.98 22.38 -31.06
CA ILE A 483 24.97 23.22 -31.77
C ILE A 483 24.50 24.68 -31.86
N ILE A 484 23.20 24.93 -32.06
CA ILE A 484 22.66 26.30 -32.06
C ILE A 484 22.88 26.95 -30.70
N ASN A 485 22.59 26.25 -29.61
CA ASN A 485 22.81 26.75 -28.25
C ASN A 485 24.31 26.98 -27.95
N ASP A 486 25.22 26.09 -28.38
CA ASP A 486 26.67 26.25 -28.22
C ASP A 486 27.20 27.48 -29.00
N LYS A 487 26.69 27.70 -30.22
CA LYS A 487 27.08 28.86 -31.04
C LYS A 487 26.75 30.21 -30.41
N GLU A 488 25.74 30.30 -29.54
CA GLU A 488 25.41 31.55 -28.82
C GLU A 488 26.58 32.05 -27.96
N LEU A 489 27.51 31.16 -27.58
CA LEU A 489 28.64 31.49 -26.69
C LEU A 489 29.89 31.96 -27.45
N ASN A 490 29.97 31.70 -28.77
CA ASN A 490 31.08 32.07 -29.64
C ASN A 490 32.49 31.70 -29.10
N GLN A 491 32.60 30.56 -28.42
CA GLN A 491 33.85 30.08 -27.80
C GLN A 491 34.04 28.59 -28.17
N PRO A 492 34.84 28.26 -29.20
CA PRO A 492 35.05 26.87 -29.60
C PRO A 492 35.98 26.15 -28.61
N ASP A 493 35.58 24.95 -28.19
CA ASP A 493 36.35 24.08 -27.27
C ASP A 493 36.21 22.58 -27.63
N ALA A 494 36.67 21.72 -26.71
CA ALA A 494 36.55 20.27 -26.85
C ALA A 494 35.08 19.81 -26.98
N PHE A 495 34.14 20.47 -26.29
CA PHE A 495 32.72 20.14 -26.37
C PHE A 495 32.10 20.59 -27.70
N THR A 496 32.45 21.77 -28.21
CA THR A 496 32.04 22.22 -29.56
C THR A 496 32.48 21.22 -30.64
N THR A 497 33.72 20.71 -30.51
CA THR A 497 34.26 19.70 -31.43
C THR A 497 33.48 18.39 -31.33
N PHE A 498 33.18 17.95 -30.11
CA PHE A 498 32.34 16.78 -29.83
C PHE A 498 30.95 16.91 -30.47
N LEU A 499 30.25 18.03 -30.28
CA LEU A 499 28.91 18.25 -30.84
C LEU A 499 28.91 18.15 -32.37
N LYS A 500 29.89 18.78 -33.03
CA LYS A 500 30.04 18.71 -34.50
C LYS A 500 30.32 17.28 -34.98
N LYS A 501 31.19 16.54 -34.29
CA LYS A 501 31.49 15.14 -34.58
C LYS A 501 30.22 14.28 -34.49
N LYS A 502 29.46 14.36 -33.39
CA LYS A 502 28.22 13.57 -33.21
C LYS A 502 27.13 13.98 -34.19
N TYR A 503 26.99 15.27 -34.53
CA TYR A 503 26.07 15.73 -35.58
C TYR A 503 26.41 15.14 -36.95
N TRP A 504 27.70 15.14 -37.33
CA TRP A 504 28.14 14.58 -38.60
C TRP A 504 27.92 13.07 -38.66
N LEU A 505 28.25 12.34 -37.58
CA LEU A 505 27.97 10.90 -37.47
C LEU A 505 26.48 10.60 -37.61
N ALA A 506 25.61 11.38 -36.97
CA ALA A 506 24.15 11.26 -37.09
C ALA A 506 23.64 11.64 -38.50
N ALA A 507 24.39 12.42 -39.28
CA ALA A 507 24.03 12.82 -40.63
C ALA A 507 24.48 11.80 -41.71
N VAL A 508 25.60 11.12 -41.50
CA VAL A 508 26.19 10.18 -42.46
C VAL A 508 25.72 8.75 -42.22
N TRP A 509 25.33 8.40 -41.00
CA TRP A 509 24.86 7.06 -40.65
C TRP A 509 23.44 7.08 -40.05
N PRO A 510 22.40 7.47 -40.82
CA PRO A 510 21.03 7.54 -40.31
C PRO A 510 20.41 6.18 -39.90
N TRP A 511 21.11 5.08 -40.19
CA TRP A 511 20.70 3.69 -39.92
C TRP A 511 21.33 3.09 -38.65
N GLY A 512 22.01 3.92 -37.82
CA GLY A 512 22.36 3.53 -36.45
C GLY A 512 21.16 3.39 -35.50
N ASN A 513 19.95 3.67 -35.99
CA ASN A 513 18.67 3.51 -35.28
C ASN A 513 18.07 2.12 -35.48
N ALA A 514 18.80 1.06 -35.13
CA ALA A 514 18.19 -0.25 -34.93
C ALA A 514 18.36 -0.70 -33.47
N PRO A 515 17.37 -0.49 -32.60
CA PRO A 515 17.09 -1.49 -31.60
C PRO A 515 16.31 -2.62 -32.29
N PHE A 516 16.86 -3.82 -32.12
CA PHE A 516 16.30 -5.12 -32.46
C PHE A 516 14.76 -5.23 -32.47
N THR A 517 14.28 -5.94 -33.49
CA THR A 517 12.91 -6.41 -33.72
C THR A 517 12.42 -7.43 -32.69
N TRP A 518 12.26 -7.04 -31.43
CA TRP A 518 11.67 -7.89 -30.37
C TRP A 518 10.34 -7.35 -29.79
N ILE A 519 9.89 -6.17 -30.21
CA ILE A 519 8.73 -5.46 -29.61
C ILE A 519 7.44 -5.61 -30.45
N GLY A 520 7.47 -6.42 -31.52
CA GLY A 520 6.29 -6.71 -32.34
C GLY A 520 5.27 -7.65 -31.69
N ALA A 521 5.66 -8.46 -30.70
CA ALA A 521 4.87 -9.60 -30.25
C ALA A 521 4.03 -9.38 -28.98
N HIS A 522 4.23 -8.29 -28.21
CA HIS A 522 3.61 -8.14 -26.87
C HIS A 522 2.92 -6.77 -26.69
N LYS A 523 2.22 -6.30 -27.73
CA LYS A 523 1.54 -4.98 -27.77
C LYS A 523 0.28 -4.83 -26.89
N LYS A 524 -0.09 -5.81 -26.05
CA LYS A 524 -1.37 -5.76 -25.31
C LYS A 524 -1.29 -5.89 -23.78
N ALA A 525 -0.12 -5.78 -23.16
CA ALA A 525 -0.04 -5.89 -21.69
C ALA A 525 1.02 -5.01 -20.99
N LEU A 526 1.51 -3.92 -21.60
CA LEU A 526 2.43 -2.99 -20.93
C LEU A 526 2.05 -1.54 -21.21
N SER A 527 1.38 -0.93 -20.25
CA SER A 527 1.24 0.52 -20.12
C SER A 527 2.61 1.16 -19.81
N GLY A 528 3.33 1.51 -20.88
CA GLY A 528 3.80 2.88 -21.05
C GLY A 528 5.19 3.31 -20.56
N VAL A 529 5.74 2.85 -19.43
CA VAL A 529 6.93 3.57 -18.86
C VAL A 529 8.12 2.69 -18.46
N VAL A 530 7.92 1.42 -18.11
CA VAL A 530 9.02 0.57 -17.61
C VAL A 530 10.08 0.27 -18.69
N ILE A 531 9.69 0.23 -19.96
CA ILE A 531 10.61 -0.11 -21.07
C ILE A 531 11.57 1.05 -21.42
N SER A 532 11.18 2.30 -21.15
CA SER A 532 12.06 3.48 -21.33
C SER A 532 13.17 3.51 -20.28
N ILE A 533 12.86 3.03 -19.07
CA ILE A 533 13.83 2.85 -17.98
C ILE A 533 14.74 1.64 -18.28
N GLY A 534 14.23 0.61 -18.97
CA GLY A 534 15.04 -0.50 -19.50
C GLY A 534 16.15 -0.09 -20.49
N LEU A 535 15.99 1.04 -21.20
CA LEU A 535 17.07 1.63 -22.00
C LEU A 535 18.04 2.48 -21.15
N LEU A 536 17.66 2.85 -19.93
CA LEU A 536 18.56 3.44 -18.93
C LEU A 536 19.40 2.35 -18.21
N THR A 537 18.90 1.11 -18.09
CA THR A 537 19.59 -0.01 -17.42
C THR A 537 20.65 -0.74 -18.27
N GLY A 538 20.78 -0.45 -19.57
CA GLY A 538 21.95 -0.86 -20.36
C GLY A 538 23.29 -0.34 -19.79
N ALA A 539 23.24 0.57 -18.81
CA ALA A 539 24.38 1.08 -18.05
C ALA A 539 24.57 0.45 -16.66
N TYR A 540 23.68 -0.43 -16.18
CA TYR A 540 23.92 -1.14 -14.92
C TYR A 540 25.18 -2.04 -15.04
N PHE A 541 25.47 -2.53 -16.25
CA PHE A 541 26.69 -3.31 -16.55
C PHE A 541 27.99 -2.49 -16.72
N ASN A 542 27.92 -1.15 -16.78
CA ASN A 542 29.11 -0.26 -16.87
C ASN A 542 29.24 0.69 -15.66
N SER A 543 28.36 0.55 -14.65
CA SER A 543 28.31 1.40 -13.45
C SER A 543 29.56 1.22 -12.57
N GLU A 544 30.09 0.01 -12.50
CA GLU A 544 31.29 -0.32 -11.73
C GLU A 544 32.51 0.48 -12.22
N GLU A 545 32.75 0.61 -13.53
CA GLU A 545 33.96 1.32 -14.02
C GLU A 545 33.91 2.85 -13.81
N ILE A 546 32.73 3.45 -13.90
CA ILE A 546 32.54 4.91 -13.66
C ILE A 546 32.64 5.20 -12.16
N TYR A 547 32.06 4.33 -11.33
CA TYR A 547 32.13 4.40 -9.87
C TYR A 547 33.56 4.15 -9.38
N GLN A 548 34.27 3.16 -9.91
CA GLN A 548 35.66 2.86 -9.58
C GLN A 548 36.61 3.94 -10.11
N PHE A 549 36.34 4.57 -11.26
CA PHE A 549 37.12 5.73 -11.74
C PHE A 549 36.97 6.95 -10.82
N ALA A 550 35.75 7.24 -10.35
CA ALA A 550 35.51 8.29 -9.35
C ALA A 550 36.20 7.94 -8.02
N LYS A 551 36.19 6.67 -7.61
CA LYS A 551 36.87 6.19 -6.41
C LYS A 551 38.40 6.28 -6.51
N ASP A 552 38.97 5.88 -7.64
CA ASP A 552 40.42 5.78 -7.88
C ASP A 552 41.10 7.13 -8.18
N LYS A 553 40.36 8.15 -8.67
CA LYS A 553 40.92 9.49 -8.97
C LYS A 553 40.39 10.64 -8.13
N ILE A 554 39.29 10.48 -7.41
CA ILE A 554 38.67 11.55 -6.59
C ILE A 554 38.77 11.25 -5.09
N GLY A 555 39.37 10.13 -4.67
CA GLY A 555 39.70 9.89 -3.26
C GLY A 555 38.45 9.81 -2.37
N PHE A 556 37.43 9.07 -2.80
CA PHE A 556 36.36 8.66 -1.91
C PHE A 556 36.86 7.50 -1.03
N GLY A 557 37.01 7.78 0.26
CA GLY A 557 37.65 6.94 1.26
C GLY A 557 37.17 5.48 1.30
N GLN A 558 38.11 4.58 1.58
CA GLN A 558 37.88 3.16 1.79
C GLN A 558 37.11 2.91 3.09
N GLU A 559 35.96 2.23 3.02
CA GLU A 559 35.42 1.52 4.18
C GLU A 559 36.17 0.19 4.35
N GLN A 560 36.94 0.07 5.43
CA GLN A 560 37.35 -1.22 5.96
C GLN A 560 36.18 -1.81 6.76
N THR A 561 35.67 -2.93 6.28
CA THR A 561 34.71 -3.75 7.01
C THR A 561 35.46 -4.48 8.14
N GLN A 562 35.14 -4.18 9.39
CA GLN A 562 35.43 -5.06 10.51
C GLN A 562 34.19 -5.22 11.39
N ALA A 563 33.80 -6.48 11.55
CA ALA A 563 32.77 -6.93 12.48
C ALA A 563 33.20 -6.65 13.92
N SER A 564 32.29 -6.15 14.76
CA SER A 564 32.48 -6.25 16.21
C SER A 564 31.15 -6.42 16.94
N THR A 565 31.20 -7.38 17.84
CA THR A 565 30.28 -7.85 18.87
C THR A 565 29.90 -6.77 19.88
N ASP A 566 28.69 -6.89 20.42
CA ASP A 566 28.16 -6.15 21.57
C ASP A 566 29.03 -6.29 22.83
N GLU A 567 29.30 -5.16 23.50
CA GLU A 567 29.37 -5.09 24.96
C GLU A 567 28.79 -3.75 25.47
N THR A 568 27.83 -3.87 26.39
CA THR A 568 27.10 -2.78 27.04
C THR A 568 27.89 -2.24 28.23
N THR A 569 28.14 -0.93 28.29
CA THR A 569 28.48 -0.25 29.55
C THR A 569 27.71 1.06 29.65
N ASN A 570 26.86 1.16 30.68
CA ASN A 570 26.04 2.33 31.01
C ASN A 570 26.93 3.55 31.29
N LYS A 571 26.90 4.52 30.39
CA LYS A 571 27.51 5.84 30.54
C LYS A 571 26.42 6.88 30.35
N GLU A 572 26.38 7.89 31.21
CA GLU A 572 25.38 8.97 31.17
C GLU A 572 25.33 9.59 29.77
N SER A 573 24.14 9.64 29.18
CA SER A 573 23.96 10.04 27.78
C SER A 573 24.17 11.54 27.62
N ILE A 574 25.33 11.91 27.09
CA ILE A 574 25.66 13.30 26.73
C ILE A 574 24.79 13.73 25.54
N SER A 575 24.11 14.87 25.67
CA SER A 575 23.34 15.49 24.58
C SER A 575 24.02 16.75 24.06
N TYR A 576 24.02 16.92 22.74
CA TYR A 576 24.52 18.11 22.05
C TYR A 576 23.37 18.94 21.49
N HIS A 577 23.50 20.26 21.55
CA HIS A 577 22.64 21.19 20.82
C HIS A 577 23.44 21.92 19.74
N ILE A 578 22.75 22.33 18.68
CA ILE A 578 23.35 23.00 17.53
C ILE A 578 23.54 24.49 17.83
N THR A 579 24.74 25.01 17.56
CA THR A 579 25.09 26.43 17.83
C THR A 579 24.91 27.36 16.62
N THR A 580 24.49 26.82 15.48
CA THR A 580 24.24 27.52 14.22
C THR A 580 22.82 27.26 13.71
N GLU A 581 22.29 28.11 12.83
CA GLU A 581 20.92 27.97 12.28
C GLU A 581 20.69 26.58 11.64
N PHE A 582 21.73 26.06 10.98
CA PHE A 582 21.78 24.72 10.40
C PHE A 582 23.14 24.07 10.69
N ALA A 583 23.13 22.76 10.92
CA ALA A 583 24.32 21.94 11.07
C ALA A 583 24.19 20.63 10.30
N ASN A 584 25.16 20.35 9.44
CA ASN A 584 25.17 19.15 8.64
C ASN A 584 25.69 17.97 9.46
N VAL A 585 24.88 16.92 9.57
CA VAL A 585 25.28 15.62 10.06
C VAL A 585 25.63 14.75 8.86
N ARG A 586 26.84 14.17 8.86
CA ARG A 586 27.46 13.55 7.69
C ARG A 586 27.68 12.05 7.87
N SER A 587 27.86 11.34 6.75
CA SER A 587 28.06 9.89 6.75
C SER A 587 29.41 9.48 7.34
N ALA A 588 30.41 10.35 7.27
CA ALA A 588 31.74 10.16 7.82
C ALA A 588 32.31 11.49 8.38
N PRO A 589 33.36 11.45 9.21
CA PRO A 589 34.09 12.63 9.68
C PRO A 589 34.75 13.37 8.52
N GLY A 590 34.29 14.59 8.21
CA GLY A 590 34.91 15.45 7.21
C GLY A 590 33.92 16.34 6.47
N LEU A 591 34.39 17.49 5.98
CA LEU A 591 33.54 18.43 5.23
C LEU A 591 33.17 17.95 3.82
N SER A 592 33.93 17.01 3.26
CA SER A 592 33.70 16.39 1.95
C SER A 592 32.73 15.20 2.00
N SER A 593 32.42 14.67 3.19
CA SER A 593 31.55 13.51 3.35
C SER A 593 30.08 13.86 3.09
N ASN A 594 29.30 12.90 2.58
CA ASN A 594 27.87 13.12 2.27
C ASN A 594 27.10 13.60 3.51
N VAL A 595 26.28 14.62 3.35
CA VAL A 595 25.34 15.05 4.40
C VAL A 595 24.19 14.04 4.45
N LEU A 596 24.01 13.39 5.59
CA LEU A 596 22.89 12.48 5.82
C LEU A 596 21.62 13.28 6.12
N PHE A 597 21.73 14.23 7.05
CA PHE A 597 20.64 15.13 7.41
C PHE A 597 21.18 16.45 7.97
N VAL A 598 20.29 17.45 8.05
CA VAL A 598 20.61 18.77 8.59
C VAL A 598 19.85 18.95 9.90
N ALA A 599 20.59 19.13 10.99
CA ALA A 599 20.05 19.47 12.29
C ALA A 599 19.94 20.99 12.43
N THR A 600 18.91 21.45 13.13
CA THR A 600 18.62 22.86 13.41
C THR A 600 18.87 23.15 14.90
N MET A 601 18.80 24.43 15.30
CA MET A 601 18.95 24.82 16.72
C MET A 601 17.90 24.20 17.65
N GLU A 602 16.77 23.72 17.11
CA GLU A 602 15.70 23.08 17.88
C GLU A 602 15.96 21.58 18.10
N ASP A 603 16.87 20.98 17.33
CA ASP A 603 17.18 19.57 17.39
C ASP A 603 18.15 19.24 18.55
N SER A 604 17.88 18.13 19.22
CA SER A 604 18.79 17.55 20.23
C SER A 604 19.42 16.29 19.66
N LEU A 605 20.74 16.21 19.74
CA LEU A 605 21.52 15.09 19.22
C LEU A 605 22.16 14.31 20.36
N LYS A 606 21.93 13.00 20.40
CA LYS A 606 22.54 12.11 21.40
C LYS A 606 23.94 11.72 20.97
N PHE A 607 24.93 11.90 21.83
CA PHE A 607 26.28 11.46 21.55
C PHE A 607 26.42 9.93 21.71
N LEU A 608 27.08 9.28 20.74
CA LEU A 608 27.27 7.83 20.72
C LEU A 608 28.69 7.39 21.16
N ASP A 609 29.36 8.18 22.00
CA ASP A 609 30.70 7.90 22.55
C ASP A 609 31.81 7.64 21.49
N GLN A 610 31.61 8.05 20.23
CA GLN A 610 32.61 7.95 19.17
C GLN A 610 33.00 9.33 18.66
N GLN A 611 34.30 9.59 18.63
CA GLN A 611 34.87 10.79 18.03
C GLN A 611 35.97 10.44 17.03
N SER A 612 36.14 11.27 16.01
CA SER A 612 37.19 11.14 15.01
C SER A 612 37.75 12.50 14.65
N ILE A 613 39.01 12.55 14.24
CA ILE A 613 39.66 13.77 13.76
C ILE A 613 39.81 13.64 12.24
N ASP A 614 39.40 14.66 11.48
CA ASP A 614 39.56 14.67 10.03
C ASP A 614 40.97 15.14 9.60
N GLU A 615 41.24 15.14 8.30
CA GLU A 615 42.51 15.57 7.70
C GLU A 615 42.84 17.06 7.99
N GLU A 616 41.85 17.86 8.40
CA GLU A 616 41.99 19.28 8.78
C GLU A 616 42.14 19.47 10.31
N ASN A 617 42.41 18.40 11.07
CA ASN A 617 42.49 18.41 12.54
C ASN A 617 41.20 18.84 13.26
N ARG A 618 40.03 18.70 12.62
CA ARG A 618 38.74 18.99 13.23
C ARG A 618 38.20 17.77 13.94
N VAL A 619 37.71 17.95 15.16
CA VAL A 619 37.05 16.87 15.92
C VAL A 619 35.60 16.74 15.45
N TRP A 620 35.18 15.50 15.19
CA TRP A 620 33.83 15.10 14.81
C TRP A 620 33.26 14.15 15.86
N TYR A 621 31.98 14.33 16.18
CA TYR A 621 31.23 13.50 17.12
C TYR A 621 30.21 12.67 16.37
N LYS A 622 30.12 11.38 16.70
CA LYS A 622 29.07 10.52 16.20
C LYS A 622 27.81 10.72 17.04
N VAL A 623 26.72 11.01 16.36
CA VAL A 623 25.48 11.47 16.97
C VAL A 623 24.27 10.78 16.37
N GLU A 624 23.22 10.64 17.17
CA GLU A 624 21.92 10.10 16.81
C GLU A 624 20.83 11.15 17.04
N ASN A 625 19.91 11.32 16.09
CA ASN A 625 18.76 12.20 16.26
C ASN A 625 17.56 11.46 16.91
N GLN A 626 16.49 12.19 17.20
CA GLN A 626 15.27 11.62 17.82
C GLN A 626 14.55 10.58 16.94
N HIS A 627 14.90 10.50 15.66
CA HIS A 627 14.33 9.58 14.68
C HIS A 627 15.20 8.33 14.47
N GLY A 628 16.30 8.19 15.24
CA GLY A 628 17.23 7.05 15.16
C GLY A 628 18.26 7.15 14.03
N GLU A 629 18.38 8.29 13.36
CA GLU A 629 19.37 8.49 12.29
C GLU A 629 20.73 8.83 12.87
N ILE A 630 21.76 8.09 12.45
CA ILE A 630 23.12 8.18 12.99
C ILE A 630 24.06 8.82 11.96
N GLY A 631 24.87 9.79 12.40
CA GLY A 631 25.95 10.35 11.58
C GLY A 631 26.98 11.12 12.38
N TRP A 632 27.79 11.91 11.69
CA TRP A 632 28.92 12.64 12.25
C TRP A 632 28.71 14.14 12.17
N ILE A 633 28.89 14.84 13.28
CA ILE A 633 28.77 16.30 13.35
C ILE A 633 30.06 16.94 13.85
N SER A 634 30.40 18.09 13.30
CA SER A 634 31.62 18.83 13.67
C SER A 634 31.49 19.45 15.06
N SER A 635 32.50 19.27 15.91
CA SER A 635 32.61 19.91 17.22
C SER A 635 32.46 21.45 17.19
N ASN A 636 32.84 22.10 16.08
CA ASN A 636 32.74 23.56 15.94
C ASN A 636 31.30 24.11 15.85
N ILE A 637 30.30 23.25 15.63
CA ILE A 637 28.90 23.65 15.41
C ILE A 637 27.94 23.00 16.42
N VAL A 638 28.47 22.41 17.48
CA VAL A 638 27.71 21.81 18.57
C VAL A 638 28.29 22.20 19.92
N ALA A 639 27.43 22.34 20.91
CA ALA A 639 27.83 22.56 22.30
C ALA A 639 27.13 21.55 23.21
N GLU A 640 27.88 21.04 24.19
CA GLU A 640 27.37 20.08 25.16
C GLU A 640 26.28 20.71 26.01
N ARG A 641 25.19 19.97 26.21
CA ARG A 641 24.13 20.33 27.15
C ARG A 641 24.20 19.32 28.29
N ASN A 642 24.72 19.76 29.43
CA ASN A 642 24.66 18.96 30.65
C ASN A 642 23.20 18.83 31.07
N SER A 643 22.74 17.58 31.22
CA SER A 643 21.42 17.25 31.76
C SER A 643 21.31 17.68 33.22
#